data_AF-A0A3M7M6P6-F1
#
_entry.id   AF-A0A3M7M6P6-F1
#
_cell.length_a   1.000
_cell.length_b   1.000
_cell.length_c   1.000
_cell.angle_alpha   90.00
_cell.angle_beta   90.00
_cell.angle_gamma   90.00
#
_symmetry.space_group_name_H-M   'P 1'
#
loop_
_entity.id
_entity.type
_entity.pdbx_description
1 polymer ?
#
loop_
_entity_poly.entity_id
_entity_poly.type
_entity_poly.pdbx_seq_one_letter_code
_entity_poly.pdbx_strand_id
1 'polypeptide(L)'
;MVSTRAKNYIFGEDPRESRDPSSIRKDLIEQRRRWAHLLRENHYQPLISEVLENEMPKYNNSTVIDVSNRVSHMRDCALILASAPSVFAAAVDGTLVSQMRSDTNLEKQYTDILERAHHQPSIYAHFLTDKYGKSPSANQYLTVRDMVSDYLVQGEASEHAWQLDNISHPFVTKQASAQGHRKYLHTSQRSAKRVEAFYRFCHGIQTRWLETPASLRDTPFEYPPAECGYSKDSHVRLAQHRAHQSSNHVMNLVEDVCTHLHRTGIFEHHFTMHQFIIYLIFQQSQAAIAEIFCSGLLQVWVENGGGFNAYPAGLSVESSRRVSGDQWTLHERHARLESFLVDNMRLQQQRADEWRKALEWDGGAVAAKETADKDEDDCIDTPIILQEPVVTFISTTRTALTYLTARTNTKPTDTPLPRNDITNTTPLYQQHTMASSHPNSSNGNGKENDNVTISSETARRHQVELADLGRDRFDQDVAAIGDRDYALTVHRPIVAPTGRAPRGMESAVHAWTTFQYTTEEVNAREELKGDLHGGQLHRENRAARDPQAVMAQMARGGGGGGGGRGGGRGGRGGRNGGREQVDDDGFWAARKPDYEGPPVAKGMAEEMDKSMFWESEILKESEMDLRARRSHWGPPGGC
;
A
#
# COMPACT_ATOMS: atom_id res chain seq x y z
N MET A 1 -19.65 19.24 16.81
CA MET A 1 -18.23 19.63 16.80
C MET A 1 -17.41 18.38 17.07
N VAL A 2 -16.73 17.83 16.05
CA VAL A 2 -15.81 16.70 16.24
C VAL A 2 -14.45 17.29 16.61
N SER A 3 -14.06 17.16 17.88
CA SER A 3 -12.74 17.59 18.36
C SER A 3 -11.70 16.55 17.94
N THR A 4 -10.96 16.81 16.86
CA THR A 4 -9.79 16.02 16.48
C THR A 4 -8.67 16.31 17.49
N ARG A 5 -8.46 15.39 18.44
CA ARG A 5 -7.40 15.43 19.45
C ARG A 5 -6.03 15.30 18.77
N ALA A 6 -5.50 16.42 18.31
CA ALA A 6 -4.19 16.48 17.67
C ALA A 6 -3.10 16.36 18.74
N LYS A 7 -2.63 15.13 18.99
CA LYS A 7 -1.35 14.91 19.69
C LYS A 7 -0.25 15.60 18.89
N ASN A 8 0.55 16.42 19.55
CA ASN A 8 1.77 16.97 18.96
C ASN A 8 2.69 15.79 18.66
N TYR A 9 2.94 15.54 17.37
CA TYR A 9 3.98 14.60 16.94
C TYR A 9 5.32 15.29 17.16
N ILE A 10 5.80 15.21 18.39
CA ILE A 10 7.20 15.51 18.69
C ILE A 10 7.96 14.32 18.14
N PHE A 11 8.71 14.53 17.06
CA PHE A 11 9.78 13.61 16.68
C PHE A 11 10.72 13.53 17.88
N GLY A 12 10.65 12.44 18.64
CA GLY A 12 11.56 12.22 19.74
C GLY A 12 12.98 12.18 19.18
N GLU A 13 13.82 13.09 19.65
CA GLU A 13 15.27 12.90 19.57
C GLU A 13 15.58 11.65 20.38
N ASP A 14 15.65 10.48 19.71
CA ASP A 14 16.06 9.23 20.34
C ASP A 14 17.58 9.32 20.57
N PRO A 15 18.07 9.27 21.83
CA PRO A 15 19.49 9.31 22.12
C PRO A 15 20.09 7.94 21.79
N ARG A 16 20.29 7.65 20.51
CA ARG A 16 21.03 6.46 20.05
C ARG A 16 22.35 6.86 19.44
N GLU A 17 23.35 6.11 19.89
CA GLU A 17 24.77 6.20 19.59
C GLU A 17 25.10 6.52 18.13
N SER A 18 26.12 7.34 17.96
CA SER A 18 26.64 7.95 16.75
C SER A 18 27.11 6.95 15.68
N ARG A 19 26.18 6.23 15.04
CA ARG A 19 26.41 5.80 13.66
C ARG A 19 26.51 7.06 12.82
N ASP A 20 27.66 7.26 12.19
CA ASP A 20 27.90 8.37 11.27
C ASP A 20 26.72 8.49 10.29
N PRO A 21 25.82 9.49 10.48
CA PRO A 21 24.62 9.62 9.69
C PRO A 21 24.93 10.04 8.24
N SER A 22 26.20 10.28 7.91
CA SER A 22 26.65 10.62 6.56
C SER A 22 26.75 9.42 5.62
N SER A 23 26.90 8.17 6.10
CA SER A 23 27.26 7.06 5.21
C SER A 23 26.09 6.38 4.47
N ILE A 24 24.83 6.71 4.79
CA ILE A 24 23.65 6.14 4.10
C ILE A 24 22.54 7.18 3.90
N ARG A 25 22.87 8.45 3.65
CA ARG A 25 21.89 9.30 2.94
C ARG A 25 21.98 8.96 1.47
N LYS A 26 21.18 7.97 1.05
CA LYS A 26 20.96 7.70 -0.37
C LYS A 26 20.46 8.99 -1.01
N ASP A 27 21.07 9.37 -2.14
CA ASP A 27 20.60 10.49 -2.93
C ASP A 27 19.13 10.25 -3.30
N LEU A 28 18.25 11.17 -2.89
CA LEU A 28 16.81 11.09 -3.16
C LEU A 28 16.51 10.99 -4.65
N ILE A 29 17.33 11.64 -5.48
CA ILE A 29 17.21 11.60 -6.94
C ILE A 29 17.52 10.20 -7.47
N GLU A 30 18.62 9.59 -7.00
CA GLU A 30 18.97 8.21 -7.39
C GLU A 30 17.92 7.22 -6.92
N GLN A 31 17.40 7.39 -5.70
CA GLN A 31 16.33 6.57 -5.16
C GLN A 31 15.08 6.67 -6.03
N ARG A 32 14.64 7.88 -6.38
CA ARG A 32 13.45 8.08 -7.22
C ARG A 32 13.65 7.56 -8.63
N ARG A 33 14.83 7.74 -9.23
CA ARG A 33 15.18 7.16 -10.53
C ARG A 33 15.13 5.64 -10.51
N ARG A 34 15.63 5.02 -9.44
CA ARG A 34 15.56 3.58 -9.24
C ARG A 34 14.13 3.10 -9.10
N TRP A 35 13.29 3.80 -8.32
CA TRP A 35 11.88 3.47 -8.16
C TRP A 35 11.10 3.57 -9.47
N ALA A 36 11.32 4.64 -10.22
CA ALA A 36 10.82 4.81 -11.58
C ALA A 36 11.21 3.64 -12.50
N HIS A 37 12.48 3.22 -12.46
CA HIS A 37 12.94 2.06 -13.23
C HIS A 37 12.25 0.75 -12.79
N LEU A 38 12.20 0.46 -11.48
CA LEU A 38 11.52 -0.72 -10.96
C LEU A 38 10.03 -0.75 -11.36
N LEU A 39 9.37 0.41 -11.34
CA LEU A 39 7.98 0.53 -11.76
C LEU A 39 7.81 0.19 -13.25
N ARG A 40 8.64 0.76 -14.14
CA ARG A 40 8.60 0.48 -15.58
C ARG A 40 8.86 -0.98 -15.91
N GLU A 41 9.79 -1.62 -15.19
CA GLU A 41 10.10 -3.04 -15.36
C GLU A 41 9.11 -3.98 -14.63
N ASN A 42 8.06 -3.41 -14.01
CA ASN A 42 7.06 -4.11 -13.22
C ASN A 42 7.65 -4.91 -12.03
N HIS A 43 8.77 -4.49 -11.46
CA HIS A 43 9.38 -5.13 -10.28
C HIS A 43 8.74 -4.57 -8.99
N TYR A 44 7.52 -5.02 -8.69
CA TYR A 44 6.72 -4.42 -7.62
C TYR A 44 7.26 -4.72 -6.22
N GLN A 45 7.64 -5.96 -5.93
CA GLN A 45 8.10 -6.34 -4.59
C GLN A 45 9.26 -5.47 -4.06
N PRO A 46 10.38 -5.28 -4.79
CA PRO A 46 11.48 -4.47 -4.28
C PRO A 46 11.09 -2.99 -4.17
N LEU A 47 10.30 -2.49 -5.12
CA LEU A 47 9.78 -1.12 -5.08
C LEU A 47 8.92 -0.87 -3.83
N ILE A 48 7.94 -1.75 -3.58
CA ILE A 48 7.03 -1.66 -2.44
C ILE A 48 7.81 -1.73 -1.12
N SER A 49 8.74 -2.68 -1.01
CA SER A 49 9.53 -2.86 0.21
C SER A 49 10.32 -1.60 0.56
N GLU A 50 11.00 -1.02 -0.42
CA GLU A 50 11.82 0.18 -0.20
C GLU A 50 10.99 1.41 0.18
N VAL A 51 9.82 1.60 -0.45
CA VAL A 51 8.95 2.72 -0.11
C VAL A 51 8.36 2.53 1.28
N LEU A 52 7.82 1.35 1.60
CA LEU A 52 7.21 1.08 2.90
C LEU A 52 8.23 1.10 4.04
N GLU A 53 9.48 0.72 3.82
CA GLU A 53 10.55 0.86 4.81
C GLU A 53 10.81 2.31 5.21
N ASN A 54 10.67 3.24 4.27
CA ASN A 54 10.85 4.66 4.54
C ASN A 54 9.58 5.30 5.14
N GLU A 55 8.40 4.83 4.73
CA GLU A 55 7.12 5.46 5.08
C GLU A 55 6.51 4.93 6.38
N MET A 56 6.49 3.61 6.58
CA MET A 56 5.79 2.98 7.71
C MET A 56 6.26 3.44 9.10
N PRO A 57 7.56 3.70 9.36
CA PRO A 57 8.00 4.19 10.67
C PRO A 57 7.31 5.48 11.14
N LYS A 58 6.85 6.32 10.21
CA LYS A 58 6.11 7.58 10.51
C LYS A 58 4.76 7.31 11.19
N TYR A 59 4.26 6.07 11.11
CA TYR A 59 2.91 5.67 11.54
C TYR A 59 2.91 4.75 12.76
N ASN A 60 4.05 4.54 13.44
CA ASN A 60 4.14 3.66 14.62
C ASN A 60 3.13 3.98 15.74
N ASN A 61 2.66 5.23 15.80
CA ASN A 61 1.67 5.70 16.77
C ASN A 61 0.28 5.95 16.15
N SER A 62 0.05 5.51 14.91
CA SER A 62 -1.22 5.70 14.21
C SER A 62 -2.27 4.71 14.72
N THR A 63 -3.51 5.18 14.82
CA THR A 63 -4.69 4.32 15.06
C THR A 63 -5.44 4.01 13.77
N VAL A 64 -5.06 4.65 12.66
CA VAL A 64 -5.72 4.48 11.35
C VAL A 64 -5.06 3.34 10.57
N ILE A 65 -3.76 3.16 10.76
CA ILE A 65 -2.97 2.13 10.09
C ILE A 65 -2.23 1.33 11.13
N ASP A 66 -2.39 0.01 11.05
CA ASP A 66 -1.61 -0.95 11.80
C ASP A 66 -0.28 -1.21 11.08
N VAL A 67 0.82 -0.68 11.62
CA VAL A 67 2.16 -0.87 11.06
C VAL A 67 2.66 -2.31 11.13
N SER A 68 2.06 -3.13 12.00
CA SER A 68 2.45 -4.54 12.15
C SER A 68 1.90 -5.42 11.02
N ASN A 69 0.80 -5.00 10.38
CA ASN A 69 0.19 -5.72 9.25
C ASN A 69 0.90 -5.44 7.92
N ARG A 70 2.22 -5.65 7.88
CA ARG A 70 3.05 -5.39 6.70
C ARG A 70 2.61 -6.20 5.47
N VAL A 71 2.13 -7.43 5.68
CA VAL A 71 1.67 -8.30 4.59
C VAL A 71 0.46 -7.69 3.87
N SER A 72 -0.55 -7.22 4.61
CA SER A 72 -1.71 -6.56 3.98
C SER A 72 -1.32 -5.30 3.23
N HIS A 73 -0.41 -4.48 3.80
CA HIS A 73 0.06 -3.27 3.12
C HIS A 73 0.83 -3.60 1.84
N MET A 74 1.67 -4.63 1.85
CA MET A 74 2.38 -5.07 0.65
C MET A 74 1.42 -5.57 -0.43
N ARG A 75 0.39 -6.34 -0.06
CA ARG A 75 -0.67 -6.77 -0.98
C ARG A 75 -1.39 -5.59 -1.60
N ASP A 76 -1.86 -4.66 -0.77
CA ASP A 76 -2.62 -3.50 -1.26
C ASP A 76 -1.75 -2.62 -2.17
N CYS A 77 -0.47 -2.42 -1.85
CA CYS A 77 0.48 -1.74 -2.74
C CYS A 77 0.70 -2.48 -4.07
N ALA A 78 0.76 -3.83 -4.06
CA ALA A 78 0.88 -4.60 -5.30
C ALA A 78 -0.35 -4.44 -6.19
N LEU A 79 -1.55 -4.46 -5.60
CA LEU A 79 -2.81 -4.20 -6.30
C LEU A 79 -2.87 -2.77 -6.86
N ILE A 80 -2.38 -1.78 -6.10
CA ILE A 80 -2.26 -0.39 -6.55
C ILE A 80 -1.36 -0.31 -7.79
N LEU A 81 -0.16 -0.89 -7.73
CA LEU A 81 0.77 -0.86 -8.86
C LEU A 81 0.24 -1.63 -10.09
N ALA A 82 -0.38 -2.79 -9.87
CA ALA A 82 -0.90 -3.63 -10.95
C ALA A 82 -2.06 -2.97 -11.71
N SER A 83 -2.87 -2.15 -11.05
CA SER A 83 -3.98 -1.41 -11.65
C SER A 83 -3.63 0.03 -12.05
N ALA A 84 -2.40 0.49 -11.76
CA ALA A 84 -2.00 1.86 -11.96
C ALA A 84 -2.03 2.24 -13.46
N PRO A 85 -2.66 3.38 -13.83
CA PRO A 85 -2.66 3.86 -15.20
C PRO A 85 -1.28 4.43 -15.61
N SER A 86 -1.03 4.64 -16.90
CA SER A 86 0.22 5.28 -17.36
C SER A 86 0.40 6.71 -16.83
N VAL A 87 -0.70 7.40 -16.51
CA VAL A 87 -0.67 8.69 -15.77
C VAL A 87 0.09 8.57 -14.45
N PHE A 88 -0.04 7.44 -13.74
CA PHE A 88 0.69 7.18 -12.50
C PHE A 88 2.19 7.05 -12.74
N ALA A 89 2.59 6.27 -13.76
CA ALA A 89 4.00 6.10 -14.11
C ALA A 89 4.64 7.45 -14.51
N ALA A 90 3.95 8.24 -15.33
CA ALA A 90 4.42 9.58 -15.72
C ALA A 90 4.57 10.54 -14.52
N ALA A 91 3.72 10.40 -13.48
CA ALA A 91 3.84 11.14 -12.23
C ALA A 91 5.10 10.74 -11.45
N VAL A 92 5.36 9.43 -11.31
CA VAL A 92 6.56 8.89 -10.64
C VAL A 92 7.82 9.35 -11.36
N ASP A 93 7.80 9.31 -12.70
CA ASP A 93 8.88 9.76 -13.59
C ASP A 93 9.11 11.27 -13.59
N GLY A 94 8.22 12.07 -12.98
CA GLY A 94 8.35 13.53 -12.94
C GLY A 94 8.05 14.21 -14.28
N THR A 95 7.46 13.49 -15.24
CA THR A 95 7.23 13.98 -16.61
C THR A 95 5.76 14.16 -16.95
N LEU A 96 4.84 13.93 -16.00
CA LEU A 96 3.39 14.00 -16.24
C LEU A 96 2.95 15.33 -16.88
N VAL A 97 3.41 16.47 -16.36
CA VAL A 97 2.96 17.78 -16.87
C VAL A 97 3.38 18.00 -18.33
N SER A 98 4.61 17.62 -18.69
CA SER A 98 5.10 17.78 -20.06
C SER A 98 4.45 16.77 -21.01
N GLN A 99 4.31 15.50 -20.58
CA GLN A 99 3.68 14.46 -21.39
C GLN A 99 2.21 14.75 -21.64
N MET A 100 1.45 15.27 -20.68
CA MET A 100 0.04 15.66 -20.85
C MET A 100 -0.19 16.69 -21.96
N ARG A 101 0.87 17.36 -22.44
CA ARG A 101 0.79 18.31 -23.56
C ARG A 101 1.18 17.72 -24.90
N SER A 102 1.93 16.62 -24.91
CA SER A 102 2.55 16.06 -26.11
C SER A 102 2.05 14.66 -26.46
N ASP A 103 1.58 13.90 -25.47
CA ASP A 103 1.11 12.52 -25.61
C ASP A 103 -0.42 12.48 -25.58
N THR A 104 -1.02 12.36 -26.76
CA THR A 104 -2.47 12.27 -26.95
C THR A 104 -3.08 11.01 -26.35
N ASN A 105 -2.32 9.92 -26.23
CA ASN A 105 -2.82 8.69 -25.61
C ASN A 105 -2.90 8.85 -24.09
N LEU A 106 -1.88 9.46 -23.49
CA LEU A 106 -1.89 9.78 -22.06
C LEU A 106 -3.02 10.76 -21.72
N GLU A 107 -3.23 11.79 -22.55
CA GLU A 107 -4.32 12.76 -22.40
C GLU A 107 -5.71 12.08 -22.47
N LYS A 108 -5.90 11.19 -23.44
CA LYS A 108 -7.14 10.42 -23.57
C LYS A 108 -7.39 9.55 -22.33
N GLN A 109 -6.38 8.80 -21.88
CA GLN A 109 -6.49 7.99 -20.67
C GLN A 109 -6.79 8.85 -19.44
N TYR A 110 -6.15 10.03 -19.32
CA TYR A 110 -6.43 10.94 -18.23
C TYR A 110 -7.87 11.47 -18.24
N THR A 111 -8.44 11.70 -19.42
CA THR A 111 -9.84 12.08 -19.57
C THR A 111 -10.78 11.00 -19.01
N ASP A 112 -10.51 9.73 -19.32
CA ASP A 112 -11.28 8.60 -18.78
C ASP A 112 -11.16 8.50 -17.25
N ILE A 113 -9.96 8.73 -16.71
CA ILE A 113 -9.71 8.77 -15.25
C ILE A 113 -10.50 9.91 -14.60
N LEU A 114 -10.49 11.10 -15.21
CA LEU A 114 -11.16 12.28 -14.68
C LEU A 114 -12.67 12.04 -14.58
N GLU A 115 -13.27 11.50 -15.65
CA GLU A 115 -14.69 11.15 -15.66
C GLU A 115 -15.03 10.14 -14.57
N ARG A 116 -14.20 9.10 -14.42
CA ARG A 116 -14.41 8.07 -13.40
C ARG A 116 -14.28 8.61 -11.97
N ALA A 117 -13.37 9.55 -11.74
CA ALA A 117 -13.13 10.15 -10.43
C ALA A 117 -14.27 11.06 -9.93
N HIS A 118 -15.30 11.29 -10.73
CA HIS A 118 -16.56 11.87 -10.24
C HIS A 118 -17.29 10.94 -9.27
N HIS A 119 -17.05 9.64 -9.37
CA HIS A 119 -17.82 8.62 -8.65
C HIS A 119 -16.95 7.68 -7.82
N GLN A 120 -15.62 7.76 -7.98
CA GLN A 120 -14.66 6.83 -7.37
C GLN A 120 -13.61 7.60 -6.56
N PRO A 121 -13.36 7.19 -5.30
CA PRO A 121 -12.27 7.76 -4.52
C PRO A 121 -10.93 7.62 -5.23
N SER A 122 -10.05 8.59 -5.01
CA SER A 122 -8.81 8.67 -5.78
C SER A 122 -7.69 9.38 -5.04
N ILE A 123 -6.48 9.15 -5.54
CA ILE A 123 -5.29 9.91 -5.17
C ILE A 123 -5.07 10.99 -6.23
N TYR A 124 -4.89 12.21 -5.77
CA TYR A 124 -4.52 13.35 -6.59
C TYR A 124 -3.11 13.84 -6.22
N ALA A 125 -2.48 14.54 -7.16
CA ALA A 125 -1.19 15.18 -6.94
C ALA A 125 -1.12 16.56 -7.60
N HIS A 126 -0.33 17.45 -7.01
CA HIS A 126 0.00 18.76 -7.55
C HIS A 126 1.50 18.84 -7.81
N PHE A 127 1.91 19.34 -8.96
CA PHE A 127 3.32 19.50 -9.35
C PHE A 127 3.64 20.97 -9.56
N LEU A 128 4.68 21.48 -8.90
CA LEU A 128 5.17 22.84 -9.10
C LEU A 128 6.05 22.89 -10.34
N THR A 129 5.49 23.36 -11.45
CA THR A 129 6.19 23.52 -12.72
C THR A 129 5.74 24.79 -13.42
N ASP A 130 6.44 25.18 -14.48
CA ASP A 130 5.92 26.12 -15.44
C ASP A 130 4.87 25.46 -16.34
N LYS A 131 4.28 26.25 -17.24
CA LYS A 131 3.29 25.76 -18.20
C LYS A 131 3.79 24.62 -19.09
N TYR A 132 5.09 24.45 -19.30
CA TYR A 132 5.71 23.40 -20.12
C TYR A 132 6.13 22.17 -19.32
N GLY A 133 5.89 22.15 -18.00
CA GLY A 133 6.31 21.07 -17.12
C GLY A 133 7.77 21.19 -16.66
N LYS A 134 8.43 22.34 -16.87
CA LYS A 134 9.77 22.59 -16.34
C LYS A 134 9.65 22.98 -14.87
N SER A 135 10.31 22.23 -13.99
CA SER A 135 10.36 22.50 -12.55
C SER A 135 11.29 23.68 -12.22
N PRO A 136 11.21 24.23 -11.00
CA PRO A 136 12.24 25.15 -10.52
C PRO A 136 13.60 24.45 -10.38
N SER A 137 14.68 25.21 -10.52
CA SER A 137 16.03 24.77 -10.14
C SER A 137 16.24 24.85 -8.63
N ALA A 138 17.33 24.27 -8.12
CA ALA A 138 17.64 24.34 -6.69
C ALA A 138 17.88 25.79 -6.22
N ASN A 139 18.53 26.64 -7.02
CA ASN A 139 18.74 28.04 -6.69
C ASN A 139 17.42 28.83 -6.67
N GLN A 140 16.53 28.62 -7.65
CA GLN A 140 15.20 29.22 -7.63
C GLN A 140 14.40 28.76 -6.40
N TYR A 141 14.49 27.48 -6.06
CA TYR A 141 13.79 26.95 -4.89
C TYR A 141 14.35 27.50 -3.57
N LEU A 142 15.64 27.78 -3.50
CA LEU A 142 16.25 28.49 -2.37
C LEU A 142 15.71 29.93 -2.26
N THR A 143 15.54 30.65 -3.39
CA THR A 143 14.89 31.97 -3.39
C THR A 143 13.46 31.91 -2.84
N VAL A 144 12.69 30.88 -3.21
CA VAL A 144 11.35 30.65 -2.64
C VAL A 144 11.43 30.48 -1.12
N ARG A 145 12.38 29.68 -0.63
CA ARG A 145 12.61 29.47 0.82
C ARG A 145 12.96 30.77 1.55
N ASP A 146 13.75 31.65 0.95
CA ASP A 146 14.11 32.93 1.56
C ASP A 146 12.90 33.87 1.66
N MET A 147 12.06 33.93 0.62
CA MET A 147 10.79 34.67 0.66
C MET A 147 9.81 34.12 1.71
N VAL A 148 9.72 32.80 1.86
CA VAL A 148 8.90 32.18 2.91
C VAL A 148 9.49 32.52 4.29
N SER A 149 10.80 32.56 4.43
CA SER A 149 11.46 32.91 5.71
C SER A 149 11.21 34.37 6.10
N ASP A 150 11.26 35.32 5.16
CA ASP A 150 10.84 36.72 5.36
C ASP A 150 9.37 36.81 5.80
N TYR A 151 8.49 36.05 5.13
CA TYR A 151 7.06 36.01 5.46
C TYR A 151 6.78 35.56 6.91
N LEU A 152 7.64 34.71 7.48
CA LEU A 152 7.51 34.20 8.84
C LEU A 152 7.92 35.21 9.93
N VAL A 153 8.68 36.25 9.63
CA VAL A 153 9.21 37.22 10.62
C VAL A 153 8.08 37.82 11.47
N GLN A 154 8.32 37.94 12.78
CA GLN A 154 7.42 38.55 13.76
C GLN A 154 7.94 39.92 14.19
N GLY A 155 7.03 40.84 14.54
CA GLY A 155 7.35 42.13 15.15
C GLY A 155 7.86 43.20 14.18
N GLU A 156 8.50 42.79 13.08
CA GLU A 156 8.91 43.68 12.00
C GLU A 156 7.95 43.58 10.81
N ALA A 157 7.79 44.69 10.08
CA ALA A 157 7.04 44.69 8.85
C ALA A 157 7.85 43.95 7.78
N SER A 158 7.57 42.66 7.57
CA SER A 158 8.07 41.93 6.38
C SER A 158 7.75 42.77 5.14
N GLU A 159 8.78 42.99 4.33
CA GLU A 159 8.72 43.85 3.15
C GLU A 159 7.72 43.32 2.12
N HIS A 160 7.57 41.98 2.06
CA HIS A 160 6.82 41.28 1.03
C HIS A 160 5.49 40.69 1.52
N ALA A 161 5.26 40.61 2.84
CA ALA A 161 4.11 39.87 3.38
C ALA A 161 2.76 40.38 2.87
N TRP A 162 2.57 41.70 2.78
CA TRP A 162 1.33 42.27 2.29
C TRP A 162 1.11 41.95 0.80
N GLN A 163 2.17 42.02 -0.01
CA GLN A 163 2.14 41.72 -1.44
C GLN A 163 1.77 40.26 -1.65
N LEU A 164 2.41 39.34 -0.92
CA LEU A 164 2.14 37.89 -0.97
C LEU A 164 0.70 37.58 -0.54
N ASP A 165 0.23 38.16 0.56
CA ASP A 165 -1.15 37.95 1.04
C ASP A 165 -2.22 38.41 0.04
N ASN A 166 -1.87 39.30 -0.90
CA ASN A 166 -2.78 39.89 -1.87
C ASN A 166 -2.62 39.37 -3.31
N ILE A 167 -1.87 38.28 -3.52
CA ILE A 167 -1.79 37.64 -4.84
C ILE A 167 -3.07 36.87 -5.17
N SER A 168 -3.56 36.12 -4.19
CA SER A 168 -4.80 35.34 -4.24
C SER A 168 -5.77 35.75 -3.15
N HIS A 169 -7.06 35.55 -3.37
CA HIS A 169 -8.10 35.80 -2.36
C HIS A 169 -7.98 34.85 -1.15
N PRO A 170 -8.42 35.25 0.05
CA PRO A 170 -8.93 36.58 0.40
C PRO A 170 -7.82 37.62 0.59
N PHE A 171 -8.10 38.85 0.22
CA PHE A 171 -7.16 39.97 0.31
C PHE A 171 -7.03 40.49 1.75
N VAL A 172 -5.82 40.91 2.11
CA VAL A 172 -5.47 41.41 3.44
C VAL A 172 -5.19 42.90 3.36
N THR A 173 -5.81 43.69 4.24
CA THR A 173 -5.55 45.14 4.29
C THR A 173 -4.12 45.42 4.72
N LYS A 174 -3.52 46.52 4.22
CA LYS A 174 -2.16 46.91 4.58
C LYS A 174 -1.99 47.11 6.09
N GLN A 175 -3.01 47.66 6.76
CA GLN A 175 -3.03 47.83 8.22
C GLN A 175 -3.01 46.49 8.95
N ALA A 176 -3.83 45.51 8.56
CA ALA A 176 -3.83 44.19 9.19
C ALA A 176 -2.47 43.49 9.01
N SER A 177 -1.89 43.54 7.80
CA SER A 177 -0.56 43.00 7.53
C SER A 177 0.53 43.68 8.38
N ALA A 178 0.47 45.01 8.52
CA ALA A 178 1.39 45.77 9.36
C ALA A 178 1.25 45.42 10.85
N GLN A 179 0.06 44.99 11.30
CA GLN A 179 -0.19 44.46 12.64
C GLN A 179 0.24 42.99 12.81
N GLY A 180 0.91 42.41 11.81
CA GLY A 180 1.40 41.03 11.86
C GLY A 180 0.41 39.97 11.39
N HIS A 181 -0.73 40.37 10.81
CA HIS A 181 -1.60 39.41 10.12
C HIS A 181 -0.85 38.79 8.93
N ARG A 182 -1.03 37.48 8.78
CA ARG A 182 -0.40 36.67 7.73
C ARG A 182 -1.42 35.63 7.28
N LYS A 183 -1.99 35.80 6.08
CA LYS A 183 -3.06 34.96 5.51
C LYS A 183 -2.80 33.46 5.72
N TYR A 184 -1.59 33.01 5.41
CA TYR A 184 -1.22 31.60 5.44
C TYR A 184 -0.92 31.06 6.83
N LEU A 185 -0.64 31.91 7.81
CA LEU A 185 -0.38 31.49 9.19
C LEU A 185 -1.63 31.56 10.06
N HIS A 186 -2.68 32.25 9.60
CA HIS A 186 -3.89 32.47 10.39
C HIS A 186 -4.96 31.41 10.12
N THR A 187 -5.62 31.00 11.21
CA THR A 187 -6.88 30.21 11.18
C THR A 187 -7.96 31.02 11.88
N SER A 188 -7.78 31.27 13.16
CA SER A 188 -8.44 32.33 13.94
C SER A 188 -7.42 33.27 14.58
N GLN A 189 -6.27 32.71 14.92
CA GLN A 189 -5.04 33.38 15.34
C GLN A 189 -3.86 32.77 14.57
N ARG A 190 -2.66 33.33 14.74
CA ARG A 190 -1.43 32.78 14.19
C ARG A 190 -1.21 31.35 14.71
N SER A 191 -1.19 30.38 13.82
CA SER A 191 -1.10 28.95 14.14
C SER A 191 0.36 28.51 14.27
N ALA A 192 0.76 28.12 15.49
CA ALA A 192 2.09 27.57 15.75
C ALA A 192 2.41 26.36 14.84
N LYS A 193 1.42 25.51 14.57
CA LYS A 193 1.58 24.33 13.69
C LYS A 193 1.89 24.71 12.24
N ARG A 194 1.28 25.78 11.74
CA ARG A 194 1.56 26.27 10.38
C ARG A 194 2.96 26.89 10.31
N VAL A 195 3.34 27.65 11.35
CA VAL A 195 4.70 28.21 11.47
C VAL A 195 5.74 27.07 11.48
N GLU A 196 5.53 26.04 12.28
CA GLU A 196 6.39 24.85 12.33
C GLU A 196 6.48 24.12 10.99
N ALA A 197 5.35 23.96 10.27
CA ALA A 197 5.33 23.38 8.94
C ALA A 197 6.20 24.17 7.95
N PHE A 198 6.14 25.51 7.99
CA PHE A 198 6.99 26.35 7.14
C PHE A 198 8.47 26.30 7.55
N TYR A 199 8.80 26.20 8.85
CA TYR A 199 10.19 26.00 9.26
C TYR A 199 10.74 24.66 8.76
N ARG A 200 9.98 23.57 8.88
CA ARG A 200 10.36 22.27 8.30
C ARG A 200 10.56 22.36 6.79
N PHE A 201 9.65 23.05 6.10
CA PHE A 201 9.76 23.30 4.65
C PHE A 201 11.04 24.07 4.28
N CYS A 202 11.31 25.20 4.94
CA CYS A 202 12.53 25.98 4.68
C CYS A 202 13.80 25.16 4.94
N HIS A 203 13.81 24.37 6.02
CA HIS A 203 14.92 23.48 6.35
C HIS A 203 15.11 22.37 5.30
N GLY A 204 14.02 21.76 4.84
CA GLY A 204 14.05 20.74 3.81
C GLY A 204 14.59 21.27 2.47
N ILE A 205 14.18 22.47 2.05
CA ILE A 205 14.74 23.12 0.86
C ILE A 205 16.24 23.36 1.03
N GLN A 206 16.66 23.89 2.18
CA GLN A 206 18.08 24.13 2.45
C GLN A 206 18.89 22.82 2.38
N THR A 207 18.35 21.74 2.94
CA THR A 207 18.98 20.41 2.92
C THR A 207 19.12 19.91 1.49
N ARG A 208 18.03 19.93 0.71
CA ARG A 208 18.04 19.53 -0.70
C ARG A 208 19.02 20.36 -1.53
N TRP A 209 19.13 21.67 -1.28
CA TRP A 209 20.08 22.54 -1.97
C TRP A 209 21.55 22.21 -1.63
N LEU A 210 21.84 21.90 -0.36
CA LEU A 210 23.17 21.49 0.08
C LEU A 210 23.56 20.14 -0.53
N GLU A 211 22.61 19.20 -0.61
CA GLU A 211 22.79 17.87 -1.23
C GLU A 211 22.90 17.96 -2.76
N THR A 212 22.32 18.99 -3.39
CA THR A 212 22.44 19.20 -4.84
C THR A 212 23.85 19.66 -5.21
N PRO A 213 24.57 18.93 -6.10
CA PRO A 213 25.90 19.33 -6.59
C PRO A 213 25.87 20.74 -7.18
N ALA A 214 26.91 21.54 -6.93
CA ALA A 214 26.95 22.94 -7.34
C ALA A 214 26.71 23.13 -8.86
N SER A 215 27.21 22.21 -9.68
CA SER A 215 27.02 22.21 -11.14
C SER A 215 25.58 21.96 -11.60
N LEU A 216 24.71 21.46 -10.73
CA LEU A 216 23.31 21.16 -11.03
C LEU A 216 22.33 22.13 -10.37
N ARG A 217 22.80 23.13 -9.62
CA ARG A 217 21.92 24.02 -8.84
C ARG A 217 21.07 24.97 -9.69
N ASP A 218 21.47 25.26 -10.91
CA ASP A 218 20.71 26.03 -11.90
C ASP A 218 19.95 25.14 -12.89
N THR A 219 20.12 23.82 -12.80
CA THR A 219 19.35 22.86 -13.59
C THR A 219 18.00 22.64 -12.94
N PRO A 220 16.89 22.66 -13.70
CA PRO A 220 15.57 22.24 -13.20
C PRO A 220 15.63 20.88 -12.53
N PHE A 221 14.88 20.68 -11.45
CA PHE A 221 14.76 19.36 -10.86
C PHE A 221 14.18 18.34 -11.86
N GLU A 222 14.83 17.19 -11.99
CA GLU A 222 14.27 16.04 -12.74
C GLU A 222 12.88 15.67 -12.22
N TYR A 223 12.70 15.80 -10.90
CA TYR A 223 11.45 15.52 -10.22
C TYR A 223 10.89 16.79 -9.55
N PRO A 224 9.77 17.35 -10.06
CA PRO A 224 9.18 18.58 -9.53
C PRO A 224 8.79 18.45 -8.05
N PRO A 225 8.95 19.52 -7.23
CA PRO A 225 8.30 19.58 -5.93
C PRO A 225 6.80 19.37 -6.06
N ALA A 226 6.22 18.51 -5.22
CA ALA A 226 4.84 18.10 -5.38
C ALA A 226 4.06 17.97 -4.07
N GLU A 227 2.75 17.84 -4.17
CA GLU A 227 1.82 17.49 -3.08
C GLU A 227 1.04 16.26 -3.54
N CYS A 228 0.69 15.38 -2.60
CA CYS A 228 -0.11 14.18 -2.89
C CYS A 228 -1.17 14.03 -1.80
N GLY A 229 -2.41 13.73 -2.20
CA GLY A 229 -3.50 13.61 -1.25
C GLY A 229 -4.60 12.67 -1.70
N TYR A 230 -5.40 12.23 -0.73
CA TYR A 230 -6.60 11.42 -0.94
C TYR A 230 -7.87 12.28 -0.98
N SER A 231 -8.82 11.91 -1.84
CA SER A 231 -10.19 12.40 -1.74
C SER A 231 -11.22 11.37 -2.24
N LYS A 232 -12.39 11.34 -1.60
CA LYS A 232 -13.57 10.64 -2.14
C LYS A 232 -14.07 11.33 -3.41
N ASP A 233 -14.04 12.66 -3.43
CA ASP A 233 -14.56 13.51 -4.51
C ASP A 233 -13.41 14.37 -5.06
N SER A 234 -12.44 13.73 -5.71
CA SER A 234 -11.20 14.41 -6.12
C SER A 234 -11.43 15.58 -7.07
N HIS A 235 -12.40 15.51 -7.97
CA HIS A 235 -12.74 16.63 -8.86
C HIS A 235 -13.16 17.90 -8.09
N VAL A 236 -13.97 17.76 -7.03
CA VAL A 236 -14.35 18.87 -6.14
C VAL A 236 -13.12 19.36 -5.38
N ARG A 237 -12.32 18.43 -4.86
CA ARG A 237 -11.12 18.74 -4.09
C ARG A 237 -10.11 19.54 -4.93
N LEU A 238 -9.91 19.14 -6.18
CA LEU A 238 -9.07 19.83 -7.16
C LEU A 238 -9.62 21.22 -7.53
N ALA A 239 -10.94 21.41 -7.58
CA ALA A 239 -11.53 22.74 -7.75
C ALA A 239 -11.28 23.64 -6.52
N GLN A 240 -11.38 23.08 -5.31
CA GLN A 240 -11.07 23.80 -4.06
C GLN A 240 -9.59 24.22 -4.00
N HIS A 241 -8.67 23.33 -4.41
CA HIS A 241 -7.24 23.65 -4.49
C HIS A 241 -6.97 24.83 -5.44
N ARG A 242 -7.54 24.83 -6.66
CA ARG A 242 -7.45 25.97 -7.59
C ARG A 242 -7.98 27.27 -7.00
N ALA A 243 -9.04 27.19 -6.21
CA ALA A 243 -9.64 28.34 -5.55
C ALA A 243 -8.91 28.74 -4.25
N HIS A 244 -7.85 28.03 -3.87
CA HIS A 244 -7.12 28.18 -2.60
C HIS A 244 -8.01 27.98 -1.35
N GLN A 245 -9.11 27.25 -1.48
CA GLN A 245 -10.09 27.01 -0.41
C GLN A 245 -9.81 25.70 0.31
N SER A 246 -9.66 25.75 1.64
CA SER A 246 -9.39 24.55 2.47
C SER A 246 -8.21 23.70 1.96
N SER A 247 -7.25 24.34 1.31
CA SER A 247 -6.10 23.71 0.64
C SER A 247 -4.89 23.59 1.59
N ASN A 248 -3.82 22.95 1.10
CA ASN A 248 -2.54 22.93 1.77
C ASN A 248 -1.93 24.35 1.78
N HIS A 249 -1.80 24.92 2.98
CA HIS A 249 -1.30 26.27 3.19
C HIS A 249 0.17 26.47 2.77
N VAL A 250 0.99 25.42 2.80
CA VAL A 250 2.39 25.49 2.34
C VAL A 250 2.43 25.63 0.82
N MET A 251 1.71 24.74 0.13
CA MET A 251 1.56 24.74 -1.33
C MET A 251 1.05 26.09 -1.85
N ASN A 252 0.00 26.64 -1.24
CA ASN A 252 -0.59 27.91 -1.68
C ASN A 252 0.35 29.11 -1.47
N LEU A 253 1.05 29.20 -0.31
CA LEU A 253 2.03 30.28 -0.11
C LEU A 253 3.16 30.20 -1.14
N VAL A 254 3.65 28.99 -1.43
CA VAL A 254 4.71 28.79 -2.43
C VAL A 254 4.26 29.24 -3.82
N GLU A 255 3.03 28.90 -4.24
CA GLU A 255 2.49 29.37 -5.52
C GLU A 255 2.34 30.91 -5.58
N ASP A 256 1.88 31.53 -4.49
CA ASP A 256 1.83 32.99 -4.38
C ASP A 256 3.25 33.60 -4.45
N VAL A 257 4.23 33.02 -3.75
CA VAL A 257 5.64 33.45 -3.82
C VAL A 257 6.18 33.36 -5.26
N CYS A 258 5.99 32.23 -5.94
CA CYS A 258 6.41 32.06 -7.33
C CYS A 258 5.74 33.08 -8.26
N THR A 259 4.46 33.37 -8.04
CA THR A 259 3.72 34.39 -8.79
C THR A 259 4.26 35.79 -8.53
N HIS A 260 4.63 36.11 -7.28
CA HIS A 260 5.29 37.37 -6.94
C HIS A 260 6.60 37.53 -7.68
N LEU A 261 7.48 36.53 -7.55
CA LEU A 261 8.83 36.54 -8.14
C LEU A 261 8.79 36.63 -9.66
N HIS A 262 7.79 36.03 -10.30
CA HIS A 262 7.58 36.18 -11.74
C HIS A 262 7.13 37.61 -12.10
N ARG A 263 6.13 38.17 -11.38
CA ARG A 263 5.61 39.53 -11.63
C ARG A 263 6.65 40.63 -11.42
N THR A 264 7.61 40.42 -10.52
CA THR A 264 8.72 41.35 -10.26
C THR A 264 9.92 41.13 -11.17
N GLY A 265 9.87 40.14 -12.07
CA GLY A 265 10.95 39.84 -13.03
C GLY A 265 12.15 39.11 -12.41
N ILE A 266 12.06 38.64 -11.17
CA ILE A 266 13.10 37.81 -10.53
C ILE A 266 13.11 36.42 -11.15
N PHE A 267 11.94 35.84 -11.41
CA PHE A 267 11.80 34.59 -12.17
C PHE A 267 11.36 34.86 -13.60
N GLU A 268 12.13 34.35 -14.57
CA GLU A 268 11.73 34.32 -15.97
C GLU A 268 10.48 33.46 -16.17
N HIS A 269 10.43 32.31 -15.51
CA HIS A 269 9.32 31.35 -15.62
C HIS A 269 8.27 31.57 -14.52
N HIS A 270 6.99 31.41 -14.88
CA HIS A 270 5.90 31.39 -13.92
C HIS A 270 5.65 29.96 -13.46
N PHE A 271 6.07 29.62 -12.24
CA PHE A 271 5.81 28.31 -11.64
C PHE A 271 4.46 28.30 -10.91
N THR A 272 3.60 27.34 -11.25
CA THR A 272 2.26 27.14 -10.68
C THR A 272 2.02 25.66 -10.36
N MET A 273 0.98 25.37 -9.58
CA MET A 273 0.59 24.00 -9.23
C MET A 273 -0.25 23.39 -10.35
N HIS A 274 0.30 22.39 -11.04
CA HIS A 274 -0.41 21.60 -12.03
C HIS A 274 -0.98 20.35 -11.36
N GLN A 275 -2.30 20.18 -11.43
CA GLN A 275 -3.02 19.21 -10.63
C GLN A 275 -3.58 18.05 -11.45
N PHE A 276 -3.45 16.82 -10.94
CA PHE A 276 -3.87 15.61 -11.62
C PHE A 276 -4.47 14.61 -10.64
N ILE A 277 -5.32 13.73 -11.18
CA ILE A 277 -5.76 12.51 -10.51
C ILE A 277 -4.86 11.40 -11.04
N ILE A 278 -4.08 10.79 -10.17
CA ILE A 278 -3.02 9.86 -10.57
C ILE A 278 -3.37 8.40 -10.30
N TYR A 279 -4.36 8.13 -9.45
CA TYR A 279 -4.80 6.76 -9.15
C TYR A 279 -6.26 6.72 -8.70
N LEU A 280 -6.99 5.70 -9.14
CA LEU A 280 -8.38 5.43 -8.77
C LEU A 280 -8.42 4.28 -7.75
N ILE A 281 -8.86 4.57 -6.53
CA ILE A 281 -8.92 3.58 -5.46
C ILE A 281 -10.14 2.69 -5.67
N PHE A 282 -9.95 1.37 -5.63
CA PHE A 282 -11.04 0.43 -5.91
C PHE A 282 -11.38 -0.49 -4.74
N GLN A 283 -10.62 -0.43 -3.64
CA GLN A 283 -10.93 -1.10 -2.38
C GLN A 283 -10.83 -0.12 -1.21
N GLN A 284 -11.66 -0.33 -0.20
CA GLN A 284 -11.66 0.55 0.96
C GLN A 284 -10.35 0.48 1.75
N SER A 285 -9.74 -0.71 1.89
CA SER A 285 -8.47 -0.91 2.61
C SER A 285 -7.32 -0.12 1.99
N GLN A 286 -7.37 0.08 0.67
CA GLN A 286 -6.36 0.84 -0.07
C GLN A 286 -6.33 2.32 0.28
N ALA A 287 -7.42 2.93 0.78
CA ALA A 287 -7.51 4.39 0.88
C ALA A 287 -6.35 5.01 1.67
N ALA A 288 -6.05 4.46 2.85
CA ALA A 288 -4.98 4.95 3.70
C ALA A 288 -3.59 4.66 3.11
N ILE A 289 -3.35 3.40 2.74
CA ILE A 289 -2.05 2.95 2.26
C ILE A 289 -1.70 3.52 0.88
N ALA A 290 -2.69 3.76 0.01
CA ALA A 290 -2.47 4.40 -1.29
C ALA A 290 -1.95 5.83 -1.13
N GLU A 291 -2.53 6.64 -0.24
CA GLU A 291 -2.05 8.00 0.00
C GLU A 291 -0.61 8.00 0.53
N ILE A 292 -0.28 7.08 1.44
CA ILE A 292 1.07 6.92 2.01
C ILE A 292 2.06 6.49 0.94
N PHE A 293 1.72 5.42 0.23
CA PHE A 293 2.58 4.82 -0.78
C PHE A 293 2.86 5.78 -1.92
N CYS A 294 1.84 6.48 -2.43
CA CYS A 294 2.01 7.49 -3.46
C CYS A 294 2.82 8.69 -2.96
N SER A 295 2.59 9.15 -1.71
CA SER A 295 3.38 10.24 -1.13
C SER A 295 4.85 9.87 -0.97
N GLY A 296 5.14 8.62 -0.59
CA GLY A 296 6.49 8.08 -0.51
C GLY A 296 7.15 8.00 -1.88
N LEU A 297 6.49 7.37 -2.87
CA LEU A 297 7.00 7.26 -4.25
C LEU A 297 7.31 8.61 -4.88
N LEU A 298 6.44 9.60 -4.68
CA LEU A 298 6.62 10.96 -5.19
C LEU A 298 7.52 11.83 -4.30
N GLN A 299 7.96 11.31 -3.14
CA GLN A 299 8.81 11.98 -2.16
C GLN A 299 8.31 13.40 -1.80
N VAL A 300 7.01 13.59 -1.61
CA VAL A 300 6.37 14.93 -1.52
C VAL A 300 6.49 15.64 -0.17
N TRP A 301 7.42 15.22 0.68
CA TRP A 301 7.51 15.69 2.07
C TRP A 301 8.17 17.06 2.18
N VAL A 302 7.80 17.85 3.19
CA VAL A 302 8.44 19.14 3.44
C VAL A 302 9.84 18.97 4.04
N GLU A 303 10.06 17.90 4.80
CA GLU A 303 11.28 17.64 5.57
C GLU A 303 12.53 17.47 4.71
N ASN A 304 12.37 16.93 3.51
CA ASN A 304 13.46 16.69 2.56
C ASN A 304 13.45 17.68 1.39
N GLY A 305 12.61 18.71 1.44
CA GLY A 305 12.43 19.65 0.34
C GLY A 305 11.88 18.99 -0.93
N GLY A 306 11.29 17.80 -0.82
CA GLY A 306 10.73 17.05 -1.94
C GLY A 306 9.35 17.54 -2.35
N GLY A 307 8.63 18.23 -1.46
CA GLY A 307 7.29 18.72 -1.76
C GLY A 307 6.63 19.53 -0.65
N PHE A 308 5.31 19.42 -0.57
CA PHE A 308 4.46 20.26 0.27
C PHE A 308 3.65 19.50 1.32
N ASN A 309 3.75 18.16 1.41
CA ASN A 309 3.06 17.38 2.43
C ASN A 309 3.71 17.63 3.80
N ALA A 310 3.09 18.50 4.59
CA ALA A 310 3.52 18.80 5.96
C ALA A 310 2.81 17.94 7.03
N TYR A 311 1.74 17.24 6.64
CA TYR A 311 0.95 16.36 7.49
C TYR A 311 1.09 14.91 6.99
N PRO A 312 1.15 13.90 7.88
CA PRO A 312 1.28 12.52 7.45
C PRO A 312 0.09 12.07 6.57
N ALA A 313 0.42 11.37 5.49
CA ALA A 313 -0.53 10.79 4.56
C ALA A 313 -1.33 9.64 5.20
N GLY A 314 -2.48 9.28 4.63
CA GLY A 314 -3.30 8.15 5.06
C GLY A 314 -4.10 8.40 6.34
N LEU A 315 -3.90 9.52 7.02
CA LEU A 315 -4.63 9.86 8.26
C LEU A 315 -5.98 10.55 7.99
N SER A 316 -6.18 11.13 6.81
CA SER A 316 -7.38 11.91 6.46
C SER A 316 -8.31 11.18 5.48
N VAL A 317 -8.46 9.88 5.65
CA VAL A 317 -9.19 9.01 4.69
C VAL A 317 -10.59 8.59 5.13
N GLU A 318 -11.11 9.16 6.22
CA GLU A 318 -12.40 8.75 6.82
C GLU A 318 -13.59 8.81 5.83
N SER A 319 -13.53 9.67 4.81
CA SER A 319 -14.56 9.75 3.78
C SER A 319 -14.67 8.47 2.92
N SER A 320 -13.66 7.59 2.91
CA SER A 320 -13.74 6.27 2.24
C SER A 320 -14.85 5.39 2.81
N ARG A 321 -15.13 5.51 4.12
CA ARG A 321 -16.22 4.79 4.81
C ARG A 321 -17.61 5.24 4.39
N ARG A 322 -17.72 6.35 3.65
CA ARG A 322 -18.97 6.86 3.08
C ARG A 322 -19.24 6.34 1.68
N VAL A 323 -18.42 5.41 1.18
CA VAL A 323 -18.65 4.70 -0.07
C VAL A 323 -19.28 3.35 0.30
N SER A 324 -20.41 3.03 -0.32
CA SER A 324 -21.16 1.81 -0.02
C SER A 324 -20.43 0.55 -0.52
N GLY A 325 -20.77 -0.61 0.05
CA GLY A 325 -20.22 -1.90 -0.40
C GLY A 325 -20.49 -2.17 -1.89
N ASP A 326 -21.68 -1.82 -2.39
CA ASP A 326 -22.03 -1.99 -3.80
C ASP A 326 -21.16 -1.11 -4.72
N GLN A 327 -20.87 0.13 -4.29
CA GLN A 327 -19.96 1.01 -5.01
C GLN A 327 -18.54 0.46 -5.04
N TRP A 328 -18.02 -0.04 -3.91
CA TRP A 328 -16.72 -0.70 -3.88
C TRP A 328 -16.65 -1.91 -4.80
N THR A 329 -17.68 -2.75 -4.78
CA THR A 329 -17.80 -3.91 -5.68
C THR A 329 -17.77 -3.47 -7.14
N LEU A 330 -18.45 -2.38 -7.49
CA LEU A 330 -18.43 -1.82 -8.85
C LEU A 330 -17.05 -1.26 -9.22
N HIS A 331 -16.36 -0.59 -8.29
CA HIS A 331 -15.02 -0.07 -8.52
C HIS A 331 -14.01 -1.19 -8.74
N GLU A 332 -14.09 -2.25 -7.95
CA GLU A 332 -13.23 -3.42 -8.06
C GLU A 332 -13.48 -4.18 -9.37
N ARG A 333 -14.75 -4.40 -9.73
CA ARG A 333 -15.13 -4.98 -11.02
C ARG A 333 -14.56 -4.16 -12.17
N HIS A 334 -14.67 -2.82 -12.10
CA HIS A 334 -14.09 -1.94 -13.10
C HIS A 334 -12.56 -2.07 -13.18
N ALA A 335 -11.86 -2.06 -12.04
CA ALA A 335 -10.41 -2.25 -12.03
C ALA A 335 -10.01 -3.57 -12.69
N ARG A 336 -10.73 -4.66 -12.43
CA ARG A 336 -10.49 -5.97 -13.05
C ARG A 336 -10.76 -6.00 -14.55
N LEU A 337 -11.85 -5.34 -14.98
CA LEU A 337 -12.33 -5.38 -16.36
C LEU A 337 -11.81 -4.28 -17.27
N GLU A 338 -11.20 -3.22 -16.76
CA GLU A 338 -10.79 -2.07 -17.56
C GLU A 338 -9.33 -1.66 -17.36
N SER A 339 -8.64 -2.21 -16.35
CA SER A 339 -7.20 -2.01 -16.15
C SER A 339 -6.38 -3.26 -16.49
N PHE A 340 -5.05 -3.16 -16.33
CA PHE A 340 -4.11 -4.28 -16.45
C PHE A 340 -3.94 -5.10 -15.17
N LEU A 341 -4.79 -4.88 -14.16
CA LEU A 341 -4.69 -5.51 -12.84
C LEU A 341 -4.46 -7.03 -12.90
N VAL A 342 -5.30 -7.75 -13.65
CA VAL A 342 -5.23 -9.22 -13.71
C VAL A 342 -3.94 -9.70 -14.37
N ASP A 343 -3.56 -9.11 -15.50
CA ASP A 343 -2.37 -9.50 -16.26
C ASP A 343 -1.08 -9.15 -15.49
N ASN A 344 -1.03 -7.98 -14.87
CA ASN A 344 0.11 -7.56 -14.07
C ASN A 344 0.27 -8.41 -12.81
N MET A 345 -0.81 -8.79 -12.13
CA MET A 345 -0.75 -9.70 -10.99
C MET A 345 -0.31 -11.11 -11.40
N ARG A 346 -0.77 -11.61 -12.55
CA ARG A 346 -0.29 -12.89 -13.11
C ARG A 346 1.21 -12.85 -13.40
N LEU A 347 1.71 -11.74 -13.95
CA LEU A 347 3.15 -11.55 -14.17
C LEU A 347 3.94 -11.56 -12.86
N GLN A 348 3.45 -10.90 -11.80
CA GLN A 348 4.12 -10.93 -10.49
C GLN A 348 4.15 -12.35 -9.91
N GLN A 349 3.07 -13.10 -10.05
CA GLN A 349 3.01 -14.49 -9.61
C GLN A 349 4.05 -15.36 -10.33
N GLN A 350 4.13 -15.26 -11.67
CA GLN A 350 5.11 -16.00 -12.47
C GLN A 350 6.55 -15.70 -12.03
N ARG A 351 6.89 -14.42 -11.83
CA ARG A 351 8.22 -14.01 -11.38
C ARG A 351 8.56 -14.56 -10.00
N ALA A 352 7.59 -14.56 -9.08
CA ALA A 352 7.77 -15.14 -7.76
C ALA A 352 8.00 -16.65 -7.82
N ASP A 353 7.29 -17.36 -8.69
CA ASP A 353 7.47 -18.80 -8.88
C ASP A 353 8.82 -19.14 -9.52
N GLU A 354 9.30 -18.33 -10.47
CA GLU A 354 10.65 -18.44 -11.05
C GLU A 354 11.74 -18.23 -9.99
N TRP A 355 11.60 -17.20 -9.15
CA TRP A 355 12.54 -16.94 -8.05
C TRP A 355 12.56 -18.07 -7.03
N ARG A 356 11.39 -18.65 -6.71
CA ARG A 356 11.30 -19.80 -5.82
C ARG A 356 12.07 -21.00 -6.38
N LYS A 357 11.84 -21.33 -7.66
CA LYS A 357 12.55 -22.43 -8.34
C LYS A 357 14.06 -22.22 -8.37
N ALA A 358 14.51 -20.98 -8.58
CA ALA A 358 15.94 -20.65 -8.54
C ALA A 358 16.56 -20.89 -7.16
N LEU A 359 15.86 -20.55 -6.08
CA LEU A 359 16.31 -20.79 -4.70
C LEU A 359 16.33 -22.29 -4.34
N GLU A 360 15.38 -23.07 -4.85
CA GLU A 360 15.33 -24.52 -4.65
C GLU A 360 16.49 -25.24 -5.35
N TRP A 361 16.88 -24.77 -6.54
CA TRP A 361 17.99 -25.33 -7.32
C TRP A 361 19.33 -25.22 -6.56
N ASP A 362 19.59 -24.09 -5.93
CA ASP A 362 20.81 -23.87 -5.14
C ASP A 362 20.85 -24.74 -3.88
N GLY A 363 19.71 -25.05 -3.28
CA GLY A 363 19.62 -25.98 -2.14
C GLY A 363 19.95 -27.43 -2.49
N GLY A 364 19.53 -27.89 -3.67
CA GLY A 364 19.80 -29.25 -4.16
C GLY A 364 21.26 -29.51 -4.51
N ALA A 365 21.96 -28.51 -5.06
CA ALA A 365 23.38 -28.64 -5.42
C ALA A 365 24.30 -28.76 -4.20
N VAL A 366 23.93 -28.17 -3.06
CA VAL A 366 24.70 -28.27 -1.80
C VAL A 366 24.51 -29.64 -1.15
N ALA A 367 23.29 -30.19 -1.16
CA ALA A 367 23.01 -31.51 -0.61
C ALA A 367 23.70 -32.66 -1.38
N ALA A 368 23.91 -32.50 -2.69
CA ALA A 368 24.63 -33.47 -3.51
C ALA A 368 26.15 -33.48 -3.27
N LYS A 369 26.74 -32.38 -2.79
CA LYS A 369 28.16 -32.34 -2.41
C LYS A 369 28.43 -32.92 -1.02
N GLU A 370 27.57 -32.66 -0.05
CA GLU A 370 27.73 -33.23 1.31
C GLU A 370 27.52 -34.75 1.37
N THR A 371 26.90 -35.35 0.36
CA THR A 371 26.78 -36.81 0.23
C THR A 371 27.95 -37.44 -0.53
N ALA A 372 28.68 -36.69 -1.36
CA ALA A 372 29.87 -37.18 -2.05
C ALA A 372 31.12 -37.20 -1.14
N ASP A 373 31.26 -36.25 -0.21
CA ASP A 373 32.42 -36.16 0.69
C ASP A 373 32.37 -37.16 1.88
N LYS A 374 31.33 -38.00 1.98
CA LYS A 374 31.22 -39.03 3.05
C LYS A 374 31.65 -40.44 2.62
N ASP A 375 31.97 -40.64 1.34
CA ASP A 375 32.35 -41.95 0.79
C ASP A 375 33.86 -42.06 0.45
N GLU A 376 34.68 -41.06 0.77
CA GLU A 376 36.14 -41.06 0.45
C GLU A 376 37.09 -41.22 1.66
N ASP A 377 36.62 -41.56 2.86
CA ASP A 377 37.49 -41.67 4.06
C ASP A 377 38.07 -43.09 4.33
N ASP A 378 38.08 -43.97 3.32
CA ASP A 378 38.67 -45.32 3.41
C ASP A 378 39.51 -45.67 2.17
N CYS A 379 40.64 -44.97 1.93
CA CYS A 379 41.82 -45.57 1.26
C CYS A 379 43.10 -44.70 1.30
N ILE A 380 44.02 -45.09 2.20
CA ILE A 380 45.47 -45.30 1.99
C ILE A 380 46.38 -44.08 1.67
N ASP A 381 47.38 -43.94 2.55
CA ASP A 381 48.65 -43.19 2.46
C ASP A 381 49.29 -43.06 1.06
N THR A 382 49.63 -41.84 0.66
CA THR A 382 50.82 -41.59 -0.18
C THR A 382 51.36 -40.16 0.02
N PRO A 383 52.69 -39.95 0.15
CA PRO A 383 53.27 -38.61 0.33
C PRO A 383 53.78 -38.07 -1.01
N ILE A 384 53.21 -36.98 -1.54
CA ILE A 384 53.78 -36.27 -2.71
C ILE A 384 53.68 -34.74 -2.58
N ILE A 385 54.85 -34.15 -2.33
CA ILE A 385 55.49 -32.97 -2.93
C ILE A 385 54.63 -31.72 -3.27
N LEU A 386 54.99 -30.63 -2.58
CA LEU A 386 54.61 -29.24 -2.82
C LEU A 386 55.01 -28.72 -4.21
N GLN A 387 54.04 -28.25 -5.00
CA GLN A 387 54.21 -27.17 -5.96
C GLN A 387 52.96 -26.30 -5.99
N GLU A 388 53.14 -25.00 -5.73
CA GLU A 388 52.08 -23.98 -5.80
C GLU A 388 51.60 -23.76 -7.24
N PRO A 389 50.30 -23.46 -7.42
CA PRO A 389 49.90 -22.58 -8.49
C PRO A 389 49.17 -21.34 -7.96
N VAL A 390 49.65 -20.20 -8.47
CA VAL A 390 49.01 -18.88 -8.49
C VAL A 390 47.61 -19.01 -9.10
N VAL A 391 46.57 -18.72 -8.31
CA VAL A 391 45.20 -18.60 -8.83
C VAL A 391 44.88 -17.13 -9.08
N THR A 392 44.73 -16.82 -10.37
CA THR A 392 44.26 -15.55 -10.91
C THR A 392 42.76 -15.40 -10.63
N PHE A 393 42.37 -14.32 -9.95
CA PHE A 393 40.99 -13.91 -9.78
C PHE A 393 40.44 -13.40 -11.13
N ILE A 394 39.53 -14.15 -11.76
CA ILE A 394 38.70 -13.64 -12.86
C ILE A 394 37.42 -13.04 -12.25
N SER A 395 37.43 -11.71 -12.10
CA SER A 395 36.24 -10.90 -11.86
C SER A 395 35.59 -10.58 -13.21
N THR A 396 34.44 -11.20 -13.49
CA THR A 396 33.51 -10.83 -14.57
C THR A 396 32.21 -10.53 -13.82
N THR A 397 31.65 -9.33 -13.77
CA THR A 397 31.41 -8.33 -14.81
C THR A 397 31.32 -6.93 -14.20
N ARG A 398 32.21 -6.03 -14.62
CA ARG A 398 32.01 -4.58 -14.55
C ARG A 398 32.44 -3.99 -15.89
N THR A 399 31.66 -3.02 -16.37
CA THR A 399 31.97 -2.03 -17.43
C THR A 399 31.40 -2.31 -18.82
N ALA A 400 30.34 -1.58 -19.17
CA ALA A 400 30.18 -0.99 -20.48
C ALA A 400 29.54 0.40 -20.32
N LEU A 401 30.37 1.41 -20.01
CA LEU A 401 29.95 2.81 -20.07
C LEU A 401 31.17 3.73 -20.21
N THR A 402 31.81 3.71 -21.38
CA THR A 402 32.58 4.86 -21.89
C THR A 402 32.81 4.71 -23.40
N TYR A 403 32.30 5.67 -24.18
CA TYR A 403 32.90 6.36 -25.33
C TYR A 403 31.84 6.74 -26.36
N LEU A 404 31.55 8.05 -26.45
CA LEU A 404 31.49 8.78 -27.71
C LEU A 404 31.43 10.29 -27.44
N THR A 405 32.60 10.86 -27.14
CA THR A 405 32.90 12.28 -27.40
C THR A 405 33.62 12.36 -28.73
N ALA A 406 32.89 12.65 -29.80
CA ALA A 406 33.47 13.04 -31.09
C ALA A 406 33.20 14.53 -31.32
N ARG A 407 34.26 15.32 -31.15
CA ARG A 407 34.40 16.70 -31.63
C ARG A 407 34.09 16.79 -33.12
N THR A 408 33.27 17.75 -33.52
CA THR A 408 33.41 18.41 -34.83
C THR A 408 33.61 19.91 -34.62
N ASN A 409 34.84 20.34 -34.87
CA ASN A 409 35.20 21.74 -35.08
C ASN A 409 34.64 22.16 -36.44
N THR A 410 33.74 23.14 -36.47
CA THR A 410 33.54 23.97 -37.67
C THR A 410 33.55 25.44 -37.26
N LYS A 411 34.38 26.21 -37.98
CA LYS A 411 34.59 27.66 -37.80
C LYS A 411 33.31 28.44 -38.17
N PRO A 412 33.10 29.63 -37.58
CA PRO A 412 31.97 30.48 -37.92
C PRO A 412 32.22 31.18 -39.26
N THR A 413 31.21 31.20 -40.11
CA THR A 413 31.12 32.09 -41.26
C THR A 413 30.14 33.20 -40.91
N ASP A 414 30.65 34.43 -40.90
CA ASP A 414 29.88 35.66 -40.81
C ASP A 414 29.00 35.80 -42.06
N THR A 415 27.70 35.99 -41.85
CA THR A 415 26.87 36.77 -42.79
C THR A 415 25.61 37.30 -42.09
N PRO A 416 25.21 38.56 -42.31
CA PRO A 416 24.22 39.25 -41.47
C PRO A 416 22.86 39.41 -42.16
N LEU A 417 21.75 38.98 -41.57
CA LEU A 417 20.38 39.36 -41.96
C LEU A 417 19.39 39.12 -40.79
N PRO A 418 18.15 39.65 -40.81
CA PRO A 418 17.78 41.05 -40.59
C PRO A 418 16.88 41.20 -39.33
N ARG A 419 16.73 42.45 -38.86
CA ARG A 419 15.74 42.83 -37.84
C ARG A 419 14.32 42.50 -38.32
N ASN A 420 13.59 41.72 -37.53
CA ASN A 420 12.14 41.64 -37.60
C ASN A 420 11.55 42.06 -36.25
N ASP A 421 10.78 43.14 -36.30
CA ASP A 421 9.92 43.63 -35.23
C ASP A 421 8.86 42.58 -34.91
N ILE A 422 8.81 42.15 -33.64
CA ILE A 422 7.75 41.28 -33.12
C ILE A 422 6.75 42.16 -32.38
N THR A 423 5.61 42.38 -33.02
CA THR A 423 4.40 42.92 -32.40
C THR A 423 3.81 41.92 -31.41
N ASN A 424 3.44 42.43 -30.23
CA ASN A 424 2.71 41.70 -29.19
C ASN A 424 1.38 41.12 -29.72
N THR A 425 1.28 39.80 -29.75
CA THR A 425 0.00 39.09 -29.79
C THR A 425 -0.06 38.10 -28.65
N THR A 426 -0.84 38.46 -27.63
CA THR A 426 -1.25 37.61 -26.51
C THR A 426 -2.15 36.47 -27.01
N PRO A 427 -1.89 35.19 -26.69
CA PRO A 427 -2.84 34.14 -26.99
C PRO A 427 -3.91 34.08 -25.89
N LEU A 428 -5.17 34.24 -26.32
CA LEU A 428 -6.38 34.03 -25.55
C LEU A 428 -6.50 32.52 -25.22
N TYR A 429 -6.32 32.13 -23.96
CA TYR A 429 -6.61 30.76 -23.52
C TYR A 429 -8.12 30.64 -23.30
N GLN A 430 -8.77 29.78 -24.10
CA GLN A 430 -10.18 29.40 -23.95
C GLN A 430 -10.38 28.70 -22.61
N GLN A 431 -11.00 29.40 -21.66
CA GLN A 431 -11.64 28.77 -20.52
C GLN A 431 -12.91 28.08 -21.01
N HIS A 432 -12.95 26.74 -20.94
CA HIS A 432 -14.21 26.01 -21.04
C HIS A 432 -15.07 26.34 -19.82
N THR A 433 -15.98 27.29 -19.99
CA THR A 433 -17.07 27.59 -19.06
C THR A 433 -18.20 26.59 -19.33
N MET A 434 -18.33 25.58 -18.46
CA MET A 434 -19.54 24.75 -18.39
C MET A 434 -20.64 25.60 -17.74
N ALA A 435 -21.46 26.23 -18.57
CA ALA A 435 -22.68 26.91 -18.14
C ALA A 435 -23.74 25.85 -17.80
N SER A 436 -23.97 25.65 -16.50
CA SER A 436 -25.12 24.90 -15.99
C SER A 436 -26.36 25.80 -16.04
N SER A 437 -27.23 25.56 -17.02
CA SER A 437 -28.58 26.12 -17.06
C SER A 437 -29.54 25.20 -16.31
N HIS A 438 -29.98 25.63 -15.13
CA HIS A 438 -31.20 25.13 -14.50
C HIS A 438 -32.44 25.61 -15.27
N PRO A 439 -33.46 24.75 -15.41
CA PRO A 439 -34.82 25.22 -15.33
C PRO A 439 -35.56 24.60 -14.14
N ASN A 440 -36.13 25.48 -13.32
CA ASN A 440 -37.23 25.20 -12.40
C ASN A 440 -38.52 24.96 -13.20
N SER A 441 -39.27 23.90 -12.88
CA SER A 441 -40.74 23.84 -12.98
C SER A 441 -41.21 22.56 -12.24
N SER A 442 -41.72 22.65 -11.02
CA SER A 442 -43.14 22.82 -10.63
C SER A 442 -44.02 21.57 -10.76
N ASN A 443 -44.47 21.08 -9.60
CA ASN A 443 -45.76 20.47 -9.26
C ASN A 443 -46.46 19.49 -10.22
N GLY A 444 -46.76 18.30 -9.67
CA GLY A 444 -47.82 17.41 -10.17
C GLY A 444 -48.16 16.32 -9.16
N ASN A 445 -49.16 16.56 -8.31
CA ASN A 445 -49.86 15.55 -7.52
C ASN A 445 -50.58 14.55 -8.44
N GLY A 446 -50.45 13.25 -8.17
CA GLY A 446 -51.26 12.21 -8.81
C GLY A 446 -51.32 10.96 -7.92
N LYS A 447 -52.47 10.78 -7.24
CA LYS A 447 -52.86 9.56 -6.52
C LYS A 447 -53.56 8.63 -7.52
N GLU A 448 -53.19 7.35 -7.52
CA GLU A 448 -54.00 6.20 -7.94
C GLU A 448 -53.24 4.95 -7.42
N ASN A 449 -53.66 4.34 -6.32
CA ASN A 449 -54.64 3.25 -6.23
C ASN A 449 -54.48 2.21 -7.33
N ASP A 450 -53.79 1.10 -7.01
CA ASP A 450 -54.31 -0.21 -7.39
C ASP A 450 -53.91 -1.29 -6.38
N ASN A 451 -54.92 -2.08 -6.06
CA ASN A 451 -55.06 -2.94 -4.91
C ASN A 451 -55.10 -4.37 -5.45
N VAL A 452 -54.04 -5.15 -5.28
CA VAL A 452 -54.03 -6.58 -5.61
C VAL A 452 -53.67 -7.37 -4.36
N THR A 453 -54.72 -7.85 -3.71
CA THR A 453 -54.70 -8.84 -2.64
C THR A 453 -54.36 -10.21 -3.23
N ILE A 454 -53.23 -10.80 -2.83
CA ILE A 454 -52.99 -12.24 -2.99
C ILE A 454 -52.73 -12.82 -1.60
N SER A 455 -53.58 -13.79 -1.26
CA SER A 455 -53.70 -14.48 0.01
C SER A 455 -52.47 -15.28 0.41
N SER A 456 -52.13 -15.17 1.68
CA SER A 456 -51.28 -16.11 2.41
C SER A 456 -52.01 -17.44 2.63
N GLU A 457 -51.43 -18.56 2.18
CA GLU A 457 -51.35 -19.83 2.92
C GLU A 457 -50.64 -20.87 2.03
N THR A 458 -49.90 -21.82 2.65
CA THR A 458 -49.18 -22.97 2.05
C THR A 458 -47.76 -22.81 1.48
N ALA A 459 -46.78 -22.37 2.29
CA ALA A 459 -45.35 -22.60 1.97
C ALA A 459 -44.41 -22.73 3.19
N ARG A 460 -44.80 -23.44 4.25
CA ARG A 460 -43.90 -23.81 5.37
C ARG A 460 -44.10 -25.25 5.85
N ARG A 461 -43.82 -26.24 5.00
CA ARG A 461 -43.88 -27.65 5.41
C ARG A 461 -42.93 -28.64 4.72
N HIS A 462 -41.85 -28.19 4.07
CA HIS A 462 -40.90 -29.08 3.37
C HIS A 462 -39.42 -28.80 3.67
N GLN A 463 -39.01 -28.74 4.95
CA GLN A 463 -37.59 -28.58 5.32
C GLN A 463 -37.15 -29.41 6.54
N VAL A 464 -37.77 -30.57 6.80
CA VAL A 464 -37.30 -31.48 7.87
C VAL A 464 -36.85 -32.84 7.35
N GLU A 465 -37.22 -33.24 6.13
CA GLU A 465 -36.91 -34.59 5.61
C GLU A 465 -35.57 -34.68 4.83
N LEU A 466 -34.90 -33.56 4.51
CA LEU A 466 -33.58 -33.60 3.85
C LEU A 466 -32.39 -33.66 4.83
N ALA A 467 -32.63 -33.43 6.12
CA ALA A 467 -31.57 -33.41 7.14
C ALA A 467 -31.25 -34.80 7.70
N ASP A 468 -32.15 -35.78 7.58
CA ASP A 468 -31.95 -37.14 8.13
C ASP A 468 -31.24 -38.10 7.16
N LEU A 469 -31.27 -37.86 5.85
CA LEU A 469 -30.59 -38.73 4.88
C LEU A 469 -29.06 -38.54 4.83
N GLY A 470 -28.54 -37.45 5.40
CA GLY A 470 -27.10 -37.18 5.49
C GLY A 470 -26.40 -37.92 6.63
N ARG A 471 -27.14 -38.32 7.67
CA ARG A 471 -26.59 -38.94 8.88
C ARG A 471 -26.34 -40.44 8.71
N ASP A 472 -27.24 -41.13 8.01
CA ASP A 472 -27.16 -42.58 7.80
C ASP A 472 -26.15 -43.00 6.71
N ARG A 473 -25.80 -42.09 5.77
CA ARG A 473 -24.76 -42.33 4.76
C ARG A 473 -23.34 -42.07 5.26
N PHE A 474 -23.17 -41.13 6.18
CA PHE A 474 -21.85 -40.77 6.71
C PHE A 474 -21.21 -41.92 7.51
N ASP A 475 -22.03 -42.76 8.16
CA ASP A 475 -21.53 -43.91 8.94
C ASP A 475 -21.28 -45.17 8.08
N GLN A 476 -21.78 -45.23 6.84
CA GLN A 476 -21.59 -46.40 5.95
C GLN A 476 -20.37 -46.30 5.02
N ASP A 477 -19.87 -45.09 4.70
CA ASP A 477 -18.81 -44.88 3.69
C ASP A 477 -17.41 -44.56 4.27
N VAL A 478 -17.18 -44.76 5.57
CA VAL A 478 -15.84 -44.61 6.17
C VAL A 478 -15.10 -45.95 6.15
N ALA A 479 -14.09 -46.05 5.29
CA ALA A 479 -13.22 -47.23 5.18
C ALA A 479 -12.54 -47.55 6.52
N ALA A 480 -12.59 -48.82 6.92
CA ALA A 480 -11.79 -49.32 8.03
C ALA A 480 -10.29 -49.25 7.69
N ILE A 481 -9.45 -48.97 8.69
CA ILE A 481 -7.99 -49.02 8.58
C ILE A 481 -7.60 -50.40 8.05
N GLY A 482 -6.85 -50.42 6.96
CA GLY A 482 -6.46 -51.65 6.29
C GLY A 482 -5.03 -51.56 5.75
N ASP A 483 -4.59 -52.65 5.13
CA ASP A 483 -3.20 -52.92 4.72
C ASP A 483 -2.59 -51.92 3.70
N ARG A 484 -3.32 -50.87 3.34
CA ARG A 484 -2.90 -49.80 2.43
C ARG A 484 -2.44 -48.51 3.14
N ASP A 485 -2.61 -48.41 4.45
CA ASP A 485 -2.20 -47.23 5.24
C ASP A 485 -0.71 -47.29 5.61
N TYR A 486 0.14 -47.22 4.58
CA TYR A 486 1.59 -47.44 4.64
C TYR A 486 2.32 -46.54 5.67
N ALA A 487 1.78 -45.35 5.93
CA ALA A 487 2.32 -44.38 6.89
C ALA A 487 2.20 -44.83 8.36
N LEU A 488 1.23 -45.71 8.67
CA LEU A 488 1.05 -46.26 10.02
C LEU A 488 1.95 -47.46 10.30
N THR A 489 2.52 -48.07 9.25
CA THR A 489 3.32 -49.30 9.35
C THR A 489 4.82 -49.10 9.22
N VAL A 490 5.30 -47.90 8.86
CA VAL A 490 6.74 -47.67 8.60
C VAL A 490 7.32 -46.60 9.52
N HIS A 491 8.15 -47.02 10.47
CA HIS A 491 8.96 -46.14 11.32
C HIS A 491 10.14 -45.55 10.54
N ARG A 492 9.90 -44.54 9.69
CA ARG A 492 10.97 -43.69 9.15
C ARG A 492 10.69 -42.20 9.44
N PRO A 493 11.70 -41.42 9.85
CA PRO A 493 11.53 -40.00 10.15
C PRO A 493 11.22 -39.23 8.86
N ILE A 494 10.20 -38.36 8.94
CA ILE A 494 9.82 -37.44 7.87
C ILE A 494 10.84 -36.29 7.87
N VAL A 495 11.59 -36.15 6.77
CA VAL A 495 12.54 -35.05 6.59
C VAL A 495 11.83 -33.90 5.88
N ALA A 496 11.72 -32.76 6.57
CA ALA A 496 11.23 -31.51 5.97
C ALA A 496 12.35 -30.85 5.13
N PRO A 497 12.05 -30.19 4.00
CA PRO A 497 13.06 -29.56 3.15
C PRO A 497 13.73 -28.36 3.83
N THR A 498 15.06 -28.28 3.77
CA THR A 498 15.87 -27.19 4.33
C THR A 498 16.29 -26.20 3.24
N GLY A 499 15.43 -25.22 2.95
CA GLY A 499 15.81 -24.00 2.22
C GLY A 499 15.83 -22.81 3.18
N ARG A 500 17.00 -22.21 3.43
CA ARG A 500 17.13 -21.00 4.27
C ARG A 500 17.16 -19.78 3.36
N ALA A 501 16.24 -18.84 3.55
CA ALA A 501 16.24 -17.57 2.81
C ALA A 501 17.56 -16.80 3.02
N PRO A 502 18.03 -16.01 2.03
CA PRO A 502 19.26 -15.22 2.15
C PRO A 502 19.27 -14.35 3.42
N ARG A 503 20.44 -14.26 4.06
CA ARG A 503 20.59 -13.55 5.33
C ARG A 503 20.18 -12.08 5.19
N GLY A 504 19.15 -11.66 5.92
CA GLY A 504 18.57 -10.32 5.88
C GLY A 504 17.28 -10.19 5.05
N MET A 505 16.87 -11.24 4.33
CA MET A 505 15.63 -11.26 3.54
C MET A 505 14.59 -12.27 4.05
N GLU A 506 14.86 -12.96 5.15
CA GLU A 506 14.02 -14.06 5.65
C GLU A 506 12.59 -13.59 5.96
N SER A 507 12.43 -12.39 6.52
CA SER A 507 11.11 -11.82 6.82
C SER A 507 10.33 -11.44 5.56
N ALA A 508 11.01 -10.90 4.54
CA ALA A 508 10.39 -10.53 3.26
C ALA A 508 10.01 -11.77 2.45
N VAL A 509 10.90 -12.76 2.39
CA VAL A 509 10.64 -14.05 1.75
C VAL A 509 9.51 -14.78 2.47
N HIS A 510 9.50 -14.82 3.80
CA HIS A 510 8.41 -15.42 4.57
C HIS A 510 7.07 -14.72 4.32
N ALA A 511 7.01 -13.39 4.48
CA ALA A 511 5.80 -12.60 4.21
C ALA A 511 5.26 -12.84 2.79
N TRP A 512 6.14 -13.01 1.82
CA TRP A 512 5.78 -13.25 0.43
C TRP A 512 5.35 -14.70 0.16
N THR A 513 6.04 -15.68 0.73
CA THR A 513 5.64 -17.08 0.66
C THR A 513 4.26 -17.29 1.30
N THR A 514 3.99 -16.65 2.44
CA THR A 514 2.65 -16.63 3.07
C THR A 514 1.60 -15.96 2.17
N PHE A 515 1.96 -14.87 1.48
CA PHE A 515 1.08 -14.23 0.51
C PHE A 515 0.71 -15.18 -0.64
N GLN A 516 1.62 -16.00 -1.16
CA GLN A 516 1.32 -16.91 -2.26
C GLN A 516 0.36 -18.05 -1.87
N TYR A 517 0.53 -18.67 -0.70
CA TYR A 517 -0.38 -19.72 -0.20
C TYR A 517 -1.80 -19.22 0.12
N THR A 518 -2.03 -17.91 0.08
CA THR A 518 -3.34 -17.30 0.31
C THR A 518 -4.00 -16.80 -0.99
N THR A 519 -3.40 -17.10 -2.15
CA THR A 519 -3.87 -16.67 -3.49
C THR A 519 -4.12 -17.80 -4.50
N GLU A 520 -3.88 -19.07 -4.13
CA GLU A 520 -4.14 -20.21 -5.01
C GLU A 520 -5.66 -20.52 -5.13
N GLU A 521 -6.08 -20.93 -6.33
CA GLU A 521 -7.42 -21.45 -6.62
C GLU A 521 -7.74 -22.68 -5.75
N VAL A 522 -8.95 -22.69 -5.17
CA VAL A 522 -9.45 -23.76 -4.29
C VAL A 522 -9.54 -25.09 -5.04
N ASN A 523 -8.66 -26.03 -4.73
CA ASN A 523 -8.80 -27.42 -5.14
C ASN A 523 -9.85 -28.11 -4.26
N ALA A 524 -11.13 -28.05 -4.66
CA ALA A 524 -12.28 -28.57 -3.89
C ALA A 524 -12.13 -30.05 -3.46
N ARG A 525 -11.27 -30.83 -4.15
CA ARG A 525 -10.99 -32.23 -3.81
C ARG A 525 -10.02 -32.39 -2.63
N GLU A 526 -9.17 -31.41 -2.39
CA GLU A 526 -8.16 -31.43 -1.32
C GLU A 526 -8.72 -30.88 -0.01
N GLU A 527 -9.65 -29.92 -0.09
CA GLU A 527 -10.39 -29.37 1.05
C GLU A 527 -11.31 -30.42 1.70
N LEU A 528 -11.91 -31.31 0.89
CA LEU A 528 -12.64 -32.49 1.37
C LEU A 528 -11.77 -33.51 2.12
N LYS A 529 -10.44 -33.46 1.99
CA LYS A 529 -9.51 -34.30 2.76
C LYS A 529 -9.06 -33.65 4.06
N GLY A 530 -9.13 -32.32 4.19
CA GLY A 530 -8.76 -31.59 5.40
C GLY A 530 -9.67 -31.90 6.59
N ASP A 531 -10.96 -32.13 6.33
CA ASP A 531 -11.96 -32.43 7.37
C ASP A 531 -11.85 -33.88 7.93
N LEU A 532 -11.12 -34.77 7.23
CA LEU A 532 -10.82 -36.12 7.71
C LEU A 532 -9.83 -36.12 8.88
N HIS A 533 -8.88 -35.18 8.93
CA HIS A 533 -7.86 -35.10 9.97
C HIS A 533 -8.41 -34.64 11.33
N GLY A 534 -9.36 -33.69 11.31
CA GLY A 534 -10.06 -33.24 12.53
C GLY A 534 -10.91 -34.34 13.16
N GLY A 535 -11.58 -35.15 12.34
CA GLY A 535 -12.33 -36.32 12.79
C GLY A 535 -11.47 -37.44 13.39
N GLN A 536 -10.23 -37.59 12.90
CA GLN A 536 -9.28 -38.61 13.37
C GLN A 536 -8.67 -38.25 14.73
N LEU A 537 -8.24 -37.00 14.93
CA LEU A 537 -7.78 -36.46 16.21
C LEU A 537 -8.85 -36.54 17.31
N HIS A 538 -10.13 -36.29 16.97
CA HIS A 538 -11.22 -36.45 17.92
C HIS A 538 -11.56 -37.91 18.25
N ARG A 539 -11.24 -38.87 17.37
CA ARG A 539 -11.39 -40.31 17.64
C ARG A 539 -10.23 -40.85 18.48
N GLU A 540 -9.00 -40.46 18.19
CA GLU A 540 -7.81 -40.81 18.98
C GLU A 540 -7.92 -40.26 20.42
N ASN A 541 -8.39 -39.02 20.59
CA ASN A 541 -8.65 -38.44 21.90
C ASN A 541 -9.84 -39.07 22.65
N ARG A 542 -10.77 -39.73 21.95
CA ARG A 542 -11.84 -40.53 22.58
C ARG A 542 -11.36 -41.93 22.95
N ALA A 543 -10.59 -42.58 22.09
CA ALA A 543 -10.00 -43.89 22.35
C ALA A 543 -8.96 -43.83 23.49
N ALA A 544 -8.19 -42.74 23.59
CA ALA A 544 -7.23 -42.52 24.68
C ALA A 544 -7.90 -42.17 26.02
N ARG A 545 -9.17 -41.74 26.03
CA ARG A 545 -9.88 -41.33 27.24
C ARG A 545 -10.52 -42.48 28.02
N ASP A 546 -10.68 -43.66 27.43
CA ASP A 546 -11.41 -44.74 28.09
C ASP A 546 -10.89 -46.15 27.75
N PRO A 547 -9.82 -46.62 28.42
CA PRO A 547 -9.35 -48.00 28.27
C PRO A 547 -10.27 -49.03 28.94
N GLN A 548 -11.34 -48.62 29.63
CA GLN A 548 -12.10 -49.49 30.54
C GLN A 548 -13.58 -49.72 30.16
N ALA A 549 -14.08 -49.14 29.08
CA ALA A 549 -15.47 -49.32 28.65
C ALA A 549 -15.74 -50.50 27.69
N VAL A 550 -14.74 -51.28 27.27
CA VAL A 550 -14.94 -52.39 26.29
C VAL A 550 -15.14 -53.78 26.96
N MET A 551 -15.19 -53.87 28.29
CA MET A 551 -15.32 -55.16 29.01
C MET A 551 -16.48 -55.23 30.03
N ALA A 552 -17.59 -54.52 29.80
CA ALA A 552 -18.74 -54.59 30.71
C ALA A 552 -20.13 -54.61 30.03
N GLN A 553 -20.24 -55.18 28.83
CA GLN A 553 -21.52 -55.32 28.14
C GLN A 553 -21.84 -56.76 27.75
N MET A 554 -21.69 -57.70 28.69
CA MET A 554 -22.36 -59.01 28.64
C MET A 554 -22.57 -59.54 30.06
N ALA A 555 -23.64 -59.13 30.75
CA ALA A 555 -24.34 -59.95 31.75
C ALA A 555 -25.56 -59.22 32.34
N ARG A 556 -26.73 -59.89 32.23
CA ARG A 556 -27.97 -59.71 33.02
C ARG A 556 -28.74 -58.41 32.77
N GLY A 557 -30.01 -58.39 32.35
CA GLY A 557 -31.08 -59.35 32.57
C GLY A 557 -31.99 -58.84 33.70
N GLY A 558 -33.21 -58.42 33.35
CA GLY A 558 -34.38 -58.46 34.24
C GLY A 558 -34.87 -57.15 34.85
N GLY A 559 -36.09 -56.75 34.43
CA GLY A 559 -37.22 -56.63 35.36
C GLY A 559 -37.50 -55.30 36.05
N GLY A 560 -38.57 -54.63 35.58
CA GLY A 560 -39.74 -54.33 36.42
C GLY A 560 -39.72 -53.12 37.37
N GLY A 561 -40.60 -52.16 37.08
CA GLY A 561 -41.64 -51.72 38.04
C GLY A 561 -41.33 -50.60 39.03
N GLY A 562 -42.03 -49.47 38.83
CA GLY A 562 -42.91 -48.90 39.86
C GLY A 562 -42.36 -47.94 40.92
N GLY A 563 -42.73 -46.66 40.77
CA GLY A 563 -43.54 -45.94 41.78
C GLY A 563 -42.86 -45.21 42.95
N GLY A 564 -43.33 -43.97 43.18
CA GLY A 564 -43.36 -43.30 44.50
C GLY A 564 -42.21 -42.31 44.77
N ARG A 565 -42.44 -40.99 44.76
CA ARG A 565 -42.99 -40.12 45.84
C ARG A 565 -42.01 -39.82 46.99
N GLY A 566 -41.92 -38.51 47.29
CA GLY A 566 -41.44 -37.93 48.57
C GLY A 566 -39.96 -37.52 48.49
N GLY A 567 -39.59 -36.25 48.60
CA GLY A 567 -39.63 -35.44 49.83
C GLY A 567 -38.44 -35.83 50.72
N GLY A 568 -37.58 -34.98 51.24
CA GLY A 568 -37.37 -33.55 51.24
C GLY A 568 -36.12 -33.26 52.11
N ARG A 569 -35.73 -31.99 52.18
CA ARG A 569 -34.97 -31.33 53.26
C ARG A 569 -33.79 -32.08 53.93
N GLY A 570 -32.61 -31.47 53.78
CA GLY A 570 -31.97 -30.79 54.91
C GLY A 570 -30.63 -31.35 55.43
N GLY A 571 -29.79 -30.42 55.90
CA GLY A 571 -28.60 -30.67 56.75
C GLY A 571 -27.32 -30.90 55.95
N ARG A 572 -26.34 -29.99 55.83
CA ARG A 572 -25.64 -29.10 56.78
C ARG A 572 -24.70 -29.87 57.73
N GLY A 573 -23.39 -29.61 57.57
CA GLY A 573 -22.30 -29.96 58.49
C GLY A 573 -21.68 -31.31 58.17
N GLY A 574 -20.38 -31.55 58.23
CA GLY A 574 -19.21 -30.81 58.72
C GLY A 574 -18.05 -31.82 58.64
N ARG A 575 -16.91 -31.42 58.09
CA ARG A 575 -15.67 -31.13 58.84
C ARG A 575 -14.86 -32.37 59.28
N ASN A 576 -13.66 -32.42 58.71
CA ASN A 576 -12.40 -33.01 59.20
C ASN A 576 -12.21 -34.52 59.25
N GLY A 577 -11.13 -34.96 58.57
CA GLY A 577 -10.08 -35.70 59.29
C GLY A 577 -9.33 -36.77 58.47
N GLY A 578 -8.22 -36.37 57.86
CA GLY A 578 -6.91 -36.98 58.16
C GLY A 578 -6.40 -38.15 57.32
N ARG A 579 -5.24 -37.90 56.68
CA ARG A 579 -4.12 -38.81 56.29
C ARG A 579 -4.48 -39.95 55.32
N GLU A 580 -3.69 -40.25 54.30
CA GLU A 580 -2.24 -40.45 54.32
C GLU A 580 -1.64 -40.27 52.92
N GLN A 581 -0.36 -39.90 52.93
CA GLN A 581 0.47 -39.47 51.82
C GLN A 581 1.24 -40.68 51.28
N VAL A 582 1.17 -40.93 49.98
CA VAL A 582 2.21 -41.68 49.24
C VAL A 582 2.45 -40.93 47.94
N ASP A 583 3.69 -40.47 47.80
CA ASP A 583 4.25 -39.81 46.63
C ASP A 583 4.27 -40.75 45.42
N ASP A 584 3.89 -40.25 44.25
CA ASP A 584 4.66 -40.53 43.04
C ASP A 584 4.55 -39.35 42.06
N ASP A 585 5.72 -38.85 41.69
CA ASP A 585 5.97 -37.59 40.99
C ASP A 585 5.78 -37.72 39.47
N GLY A 586 5.24 -36.64 38.89
CA GLY A 586 5.59 -36.11 37.56
C GLY A 586 5.13 -36.92 36.34
N PHE A 587 4.41 -36.36 35.35
CA PHE A 587 4.72 -35.09 34.69
C PHE A 587 3.45 -34.31 34.35
N TRP A 588 3.42 -33.05 34.79
CA TRP A 588 2.39 -32.05 34.47
C TRP A 588 3.06 -30.87 33.76
N ALA A 589 2.69 -30.60 32.51
CA ALA A 589 3.14 -29.42 31.81
C ALA A 589 2.29 -28.20 32.24
N ALA A 590 2.98 -27.06 32.43
CA ALA A 590 2.43 -25.70 32.61
C ALA A 590 2.06 -25.22 34.03
N ARG A 591 3.05 -25.11 34.93
CA ARG A 591 2.99 -24.14 36.05
C ARG A 591 4.02 -23.02 35.85
N LYS A 592 3.59 -21.77 36.06
CA LYS A 592 4.43 -20.56 36.06
C LYS A 592 5.31 -20.55 37.33
N PRO A 593 6.60 -20.17 37.26
CA PRO A 593 7.46 -20.15 38.45
C PRO A 593 7.07 -19.02 39.43
N ASP A 594 7.32 -19.26 40.72
CA ASP A 594 6.96 -18.36 41.84
C ASP A 594 7.95 -17.19 42.05
N TYR A 595 8.73 -16.81 41.04
CA TYR A 595 9.59 -15.62 41.08
C TYR A 595 9.25 -14.63 39.95
N GLU A 596 9.41 -13.33 40.22
CA GLU A 596 9.26 -12.28 39.21
C GLU A 596 10.45 -12.31 38.24
N GLY A 597 10.19 -12.80 37.03
CA GLY A 597 11.09 -12.67 35.87
C GLY A 597 10.38 -11.95 34.71
N PRO A 598 11.12 -11.22 33.85
CA PRO A 598 10.55 -10.52 32.71
C PRO A 598 9.90 -11.50 31.72
N PRO A 599 8.80 -11.13 31.04
CA PRO A 599 8.05 -12.04 30.19
C PRO A 599 8.89 -12.48 28.99
N VAL A 600 9.17 -13.79 28.91
CA VAL A 600 9.66 -14.45 27.69
C VAL A 600 8.49 -14.63 26.73
N ALA A 601 8.60 -14.04 25.54
CA ALA A 601 7.57 -14.07 24.52
C ALA A 601 7.33 -15.50 24.01
N LYS A 602 6.11 -16.00 24.21
CA LYS A 602 5.57 -17.15 23.47
C LYS A 602 4.45 -16.62 22.58
N GLY A 603 4.81 -16.23 21.36
CA GLY A 603 3.85 -15.85 20.32
C GLY A 603 3.05 -17.07 19.89
N MET A 604 1.73 -16.97 19.98
CA MET A 604 0.78 -17.87 19.33
C MET A 604 0.80 -17.59 17.83
N ALA A 605 0.71 -18.64 17.00
CA ALA A 605 0.27 -18.47 15.62
C ALA A 605 -1.24 -18.18 15.67
N GLU A 606 -1.61 -16.95 15.33
CA GLU A 606 -2.99 -16.60 15.04
C GLU A 606 -3.28 -17.18 13.64
N GLU A 607 -3.95 -18.34 13.59
CA GLU A 607 -4.43 -18.90 12.33
C GLU A 607 -5.37 -17.89 11.66
N MET A 608 -5.12 -17.61 10.38
CA MET A 608 -5.82 -16.59 9.60
C MET A 608 -7.31 -16.96 9.42
N ASP A 609 -8.18 -15.97 9.62
CA ASP A 609 -9.64 -16.10 9.48
C ASP A 609 -10.10 -16.21 8.01
N LYS A 610 -11.23 -16.91 7.77
CA LYS A 610 -11.82 -17.12 6.43
C LYS A 610 -12.18 -15.83 5.69
N SER A 611 -12.34 -14.71 6.38
CA SER A 611 -12.56 -13.41 5.74
C SER A 611 -11.33 -12.83 5.02
N MET A 612 -10.16 -13.49 5.09
CA MET A 612 -8.94 -13.08 4.39
C MET A 612 -8.86 -13.53 2.93
N PHE A 613 -9.86 -14.31 2.46
CA PHE A 613 -9.89 -14.93 1.14
C PHE A 613 -10.68 -14.13 0.10
N TRP A 614 -10.36 -14.39 -1.17
CA TRP A 614 -11.10 -13.90 -2.33
C TRP A 614 -12.38 -14.74 -2.50
N GLU A 615 -13.54 -14.26 -2.05
CA GLU A 615 -14.80 -15.06 -2.04
C GLU A 615 -15.54 -15.11 -3.40
N SER A 616 -15.12 -14.36 -4.41
CA SER A 616 -15.83 -14.29 -5.71
C SER A 616 -15.19 -15.19 -6.78
N GLU A 617 -16.02 -16.00 -7.48
CA GLU A 617 -15.61 -16.76 -8.67
C GLU A 617 -14.84 -15.82 -9.63
N ILE A 618 -13.62 -16.21 -10.02
CA ILE A 618 -12.93 -15.61 -11.17
C ILE A 618 -13.89 -15.75 -12.35
N LEU A 619 -14.25 -14.63 -12.97
CA LEU A 619 -15.24 -14.59 -14.05
C LEU A 619 -14.88 -15.65 -15.10
N LYS A 620 -15.81 -16.56 -15.37
CA LYS A 620 -15.65 -17.62 -16.38
C LYS A 620 -15.30 -16.96 -17.73
N GLU A 621 -14.38 -17.56 -18.48
CA GLU A 621 -13.86 -17.05 -19.76
C GLU A 621 -14.95 -16.56 -20.73
N SER A 622 -16.16 -17.13 -20.65
CA SER A 622 -17.33 -16.71 -21.43
C SER A 622 -17.74 -15.24 -21.22
N GLU A 623 -17.43 -14.62 -20.06
CA GLU A 623 -17.65 -13.19 -19.85
C GLU A 623 -16.50 -12.32 -20.39
N MET A 624 -15.27 -12.85 -20.44
CA MET A 624 -14.13 -12.15 -21.03
C MET A 624 -14.25 -12.03 -22.56
N ASP A 625 -14.87 -13.02 -23.22
CA ASP A 625 -15.06 -13.04 -24.67
C ASP A 625 -15.99 -11.92 -25.20
N LEU A 626 -16.78 -11.29 -24.32
CA LEU A 626 -17.58 -10.10 -24.66
C LEU A 626 -16.70 -8.87 -24.99
N ARG A 627 -15.45 -8.82 -24.52
CA ARG A 627 -14.46 -7.77 -24.89
C ARG A 627 -14.06 -7.88 -26.36
N ALA A 628 -13.87 -9.09 -26.88
CA ALA A 628 -13.47 -9.30 -28.28
C ALA A 628 -14.58 -8.88 -29.27
N ARG A 629 -15.85 -8.92 -28.84
CA ARG A 629 -16.99 -8.54 -29.68
C ARG A 629 -17.34 -7.05 -29.65
N ARG A 630 -16.92 -6.28 -28.63
CA ARG A 630 -17.20 -4.83 -28.55
C ARG A 630 -16.18 -3.95 -29.27
N SER A 631 -14.95 -4.42 -29.48
CA SER A 631 -13.93 -3.69 -30.26
C SER A 631 -14.11 -3.80 -31.80
N HIS A 632 -15.16 -4.48 -32.28
CA HIS A 632 -15.43 -4.72 -33.70
C HIS A 632 -16.67 -4.00 -34.26
N TRP A 633 -17.26 -3.03 -33.55
CA TRP A 633 -18.27 -2.15 -34.16
C TRP A 633 -17.57 -1.11 -35.04
N GLY A 634 -17.58 -1.39 -36.35
CA GLY A 634 -17.05 -0.53 -37.40
C GLY A 634 -17.71 0.86 -37.45
N PRO A 635 -17.17 1.77 -38.27
CA PRO A 635 -17.62 3.17 -38.32
C PRO A 635 -19.10 3.26 -38.71
N PRO A 636 -19.84 4.26 -38.21
CA PRO A 636 -21.21 4.50 -38.64
C PRO A 636 -21.17 4.86 -40.13
N GLY A 637 -21.81 4.03 -40.94
CA GLY A 637 -22.04 4.30 -42.35
C GLY A 637 -22.78 5.62 -42.54
N GLY A 638 -22.31 6.41 -43.48
CA GLY A 638 -22.91 7.69 -43.85
C GLY A 638 -24.28 7.54 -44.51
N CYS A 639 -25.09 8.57 -44.29
CA CYS A 639 -26.01 9.19 -45.24
C CYS A 639 -26.04 10.69 -44.93
#